data_AF-A0A1Y6LD53-F1
#
_entry.id   AF-A0A1Y6LD53-F1
#
_cell.length_a   1.000
_cell.length_b   1.000
_cell.length_c   1.000
_cell.angle_alpha   90.00
_cell.angle_beta   90.00
_cell.angle_gamma   90.00
#
_symmetry.space_group_name_H-M   'P 1'
#
loop_
_entity.id
_entity.type
_entity.pdbx_description
1 polymer ?
#
loop_
_entity_poly.entity_id
_entity_poly.type
_entity_poly.pdbx_seq_one_letter_code
_entity_poly.pdbx_strand_id
1 'polypeptide(L)'
;MNINNPLPGAAVAIPFTRAADPNQRGDVVNDDAAMRIPFARRLPNNLRNHLVAMSGEYVGTVLFLFFALGGTQVANNIPSSAGRTVAEAGSNPQQLQYIALCFGFSLAVNAWVFFRISGGLFNPAVTLGMCLIGALPWFRGVLLFLVQILGGMTAAALIAAMLPGELSVQTTLGGGTSVAQGLFLEMFLTAELVFTIFMLAAEKHKSTFIAPVGIGLSLFVAELVGVYFTGGSLNPARSFGPALVNRNFHGYHWIYWLGPMLGACLAAGFYKFIKALEYETANPDQDGDGRPIEHHSEDEKTLRPSSHSNATGFAGRGPQAENHSYGDFARNTAATTSPRPAYTTQVSMAAMQSPGMSFDGVTHGGDDENNPQVISNLEGAFGQQANYIGTHYWNTQESYFTYGAEEESPVDHDISFRPGIGADGAETFTPRTLIYDLKGAFGTLRRENALYELQHQGNPAQQSQWGGNTIPLNLPPIAPSSYQQALDQGLTPPTLSTETVRFWSDYNHLFYHPKSIVQLNEYELNSDLMPFEQWSKGEELFANLDREHDLLDRDLRPFLEECDQLQGIQVLSGIDDAWGGFASKYLERVADELGKGSRWVFGLQDTQRTTRDRYALQLANVAQSLHSIDTSASMHIPLGSVPTTLPVYVTLDNASRWSTSALQAAGIESLTLPTRLRRNQAAYASFDSLEATLNGDGKRRIAACSLSITDAAVLEEQPTTNGTSDVRMTNGHSHNDDEDFEPKEKGLDVDLFPTLPHTLTSTRGQRSQRPHTFSKITTLRGAWKSPSSIHQSNEIARDRFASSSDVRTSIHQSPLLFPILSSSPQIFHFAARPSKVAIQASMATSTAIGGHIRGVEGVARRMVGLEEREALCDGLAALADEYEDGWLSENDSEDE
;
A
#
# COMPACT_ATOMS: atom_id res chain seq x y z
N MET A 1 15.26 27.70 -11.84
CA MET A 1 15.87 28.69 -10.92
C MET A 1 16.27 27.95 -9.65
N ASN A 2 17.56 27.86 -9.36
CA ASN A 2 18.09 27.16 -8.20
C ASN A 2 18.05 28.11 -6.99
N ILE A 3 17.15 27.87 -6.03
CA ILE A 3 16.94 28.73 -4.84
C ILE A 3 18.12 28.66 -3.85
N ASN A 4 19.04 27.72 -4.03
CA ASN A 4 20.13 27.47 -3.08
C ASN A 4 21.42 28.27 -3.34
N ASN A 5 21.46 29.14 -4.36
CA ASN A 5 22.58 30.06 -4.56
C ASN A 5 22.16 31.50 -4.27
N PRO A 6 22.80 32.20 -3.31
CA PRO A 6 22.55 33.62 -3.11
C PRO A 6 23.06 34.40 -4.33
N LEU A 7 22.14 35.13 -4.99
CA LEU A 7 22.48 36.10 -6.02
C LEU A 7 23.35 37.21 -5.40
N PRO A 8 24.48 37.60 -6.02
CA PRO A 8 25.26 38.75 -5.56
C PRO A 8 24.52 40.03 -5.97
N GLY A 9 23.60 40.48 -5.12
CA GLY A 9 22.85 41.72 -5.28
C GLY A 9 22.49 42.29 -3.92
N ALA A 10 22.74 43.58 -3.71
CA ALA A 10 22.49 44.27 -2.45
C ALA A 10 21.03 44.07 -1.99
N ALA A 11 20.84 43.27 -0.94
CA ALA A 11 19.54 43.10 -0.32
C ALA A 11 19.14 44.41 0.37
N VAL A 12 17.97 44.95 -0.01
CA VAL A 12 17.32 46.02 0.75
C VAL A 12 16.88 45.42 2.08
N ALA A 13 17.57 45.78 3.15
CA ALA A 13 17.21 45.36 4.50
C ALA A 13 15.87 45.98 4.89
N ILE A 14 14.82 45.15 4.95
CA ILE A 14 13.54 45.50 5.56
C ILE A 14 13.79 45.57 7.08
N PRO A 15 13.35 46.62 7.80
CA PRO A 15 13.84 46.96 9.15
C PRO A 15 13.44 45.99 10.28
N PHE A 16 12.98 44.77 9.97
CA PHE A 16 12.42 43.81 10.93
C PHE A 16 13.04 42.41 10.88
N THR A 17 14.14 42.20 10.16
CA THR A 17 14.89 40.93 10.20
C THR A 17 16.37 41.19 10.44
N ARG A 18 16.92 40.66 11.55
CA ARG A 18 18.37 40.44 11.65
C ARG A 18 18.66 39.23 10.76
N ALA A 19 19.51 39.39 9.75
CA ALA A 19 19.98 38.25 8.97
C ALA A 19 20.69 37.28 9.92
N ALA A 20 20.28 36.01 9.91
CA ALA A 20 20.91 34.96 10.70
C ALA A 20 22.37 34.77 10.23
N ASP A 21 23.31 34.81 11.18
CA ASP A 21 24.72 34.55 10.94
C ASP A 21 24.91 33.05 10.65
N PRO A 22 25.42 32.66 9.46
CA PRO A 22 25.53 31.25 9.06
C PRO A 22 26.55 30.44 9.89
N ASN A 23 27.34 31.07 10.78
CA ASN A 23 28.40 30.40 11.53
C ASN A 23 28.06 30.04 13.00
N GLN A 24 26.85 30.32 13.49
CA GLN A 24 26.40 29.90 14.83
C GLN A 24 25.32 28.82 14.75
N ARG A 25 25.73 27.57 14.48
CA ARG A 25 24.90 26.38 14.71
C ARG A 25 25.11 25.84 16.12
N GLY A 26 24.62 26.58 17.10
CA GLY A 26 24.53 26.16 18.50
C GLY A 26 23.38 26.91 19.16
N ASP A 27 22.40 26.16 19.65
CA ASP A 27 21.30 26.62 20.52
C ASP A 27 20.32 27.64 19.91
N VAL A 28 19.46 27.20 19.00
CA VAL A 28 18.20 27.92 18.72
C VAL A 28 17.19 27.57 19.81
N VAL A 29 17.32 28.26 20.95
CA VAL A 29 16.24 28.38 21.93
C VAL A 29 15.10 29.14 21.25
N ASN A 30 13.91 28.55 21.26
CA ASN A 30 12.59 29.09 20.90
C ASN A 30 12.52 30.63 20.86
N ASP A 31 12.80 31.24 19.70
CA ASP A 31 12.81 32.70 19.53
C ASP A 31 11.59 33.22 18.76
N ASP A 32 10.40 32.69 19.06
CA ASP A 32 9.08 33.24 18.65
C ASP A 32 8.85 34.68 19.18
N ALA A 33 9.77 35.18 20.01
CA ALA A 33 9.81 36.56 20.48
C ALA A 33 10.43 37.52 19.46
N ALA A 34 11.30 37.05 18.55
CA ALA A 34 12.09 37.90 17.65
C ALA A 34 11.28 38.55 16.51
N MET A 35 10.15 37.97 16.10
CA MET A 35 9.27 38.53 15.05
C MET A 35 8.19 39.51 15.57
N ARG A 36 8.17 39.84 16.87
CA ARG A 36 7.09 40.64 17.48
C ARG A 36 7.38 42.14 17.38
N ILE A 37 6.52 42.88 16.67
CA ILE A 37 6.60 44.34 16.51
C ILE A 37 6.71 45.02 17.90
N PRO A 38 7.74 45.86 18.17
CA PRO A 38 7.98 46.43 19.51
C PRO A 38 6.80 47.24 20.09
N PHE A 39 6.04 47.91 19.23
CA PHE A 39 4.86 48.69 19.63
C PHE A 39 3.64 47.82 19.99
N ALA A 40 3.54 46.59 19.46
CA ALA A 40 2.43 45.69 19.75
C ALA A 40 2.43 45.17 21.21
N ARG A 41 3.57 45.29 21.93
CA ARG A 41 3.66 45.04 23.38
C ARG A 41 2.93 46.08 24.24
N ARG A 42 2.64 47.28 23.70
CA ARG A 42 1.98 48.36 24.46
C ARG A 42 0.46 48.31 24.39
N LEU A 43 -0.11 47.47 23.52
CA LEU A 43 -1.55 47.31 23.39
C LEU A 43 -2.05 46.24 24.37
N PRO A 44 -3.17 46.48 25.09
CA PRO A 44 -3.82 45.45 25.89
C PRO A 44 -4.15 44.22 25.05
N ASN A 45 -3.94 43.01 25.59
CA ASN A 45 -4.12 41.75 24.85
C ASN A 45 -5.52 41.61 24.23
N ASN A 46 -6.56 42.09 24.90
CA ASN A 46 -7.93 42.06 24.37
C ASN A 46 -8.08 42.89 23.09
N LEU A 47 -7.54 44.11 23.09
CA LEU A 47 -7.58 44.98 21.91
C LEU A 47 -6.75 44.40 20.78
N ARG A 48 -5.57 43.87 21.08
CA ARG A 48 -4.71 43.20 20.10
C ARG A 48 -5.42 42.00 19.45
N ASN A 49 -6.10 41.17 20.24
CA ASN A 49 -6.81 39.99 19.73
C ASN A 49 -7.98 40.38 18.82
N HIS A 50 -8.72 41.44 19.15
CA HIS A 50 -9.75 41.97 18.26
C HIS A 50 -9.16 42.51 16.96
N LEU A 51 -8.05 43.24 17.03
CA LEU A 51 -7.37 43.77 15.83
C LEU A 51 -6.85 42.65 14.92
N VAL A 52 -6.24 41.60 15.49
CA VAL A 52 -5.79 40.43 14.72
C VAL A 52 -6.97 39.75 14.03
N ALA A 53 -8.05 39.50 14.78
CA ALA A 53 -9.26 38.89 14.23
C ALA A 53 -9.88 39.73 13.10
N MET A 54 -10.01 41.04 13.31
CA MET A 54 -10.51 41.98 12.31
C MET A 54 -9.60 41.98 11.06
N SER A 55 -8.29 42.00 11.23
CA SER A 55 -7.36 41.96 10.08
C SER A 55 -7.47 40.66 9.30
N GLY A 56 -7.59 39.52 9.98
CA GLY A 56 -7.77 38.21 9.35
C GLY A 56 -9.10 38.11 8.62
N GLU A 57 -10.21 38.55 9.22
CA GLU A 57 -11.51 38.57 8.56
C GLU A 57 -11.53 39.54 7.37
N TYR A 58 -10.92 40.73 7.48
CA TYR A 58 -10.85 41.68 6.37
C TYR A 58 -10.14 41.05 5.18
N VAL A 59 -8.88 40.64 5.38
CA VAL A 59 -8.01 40.14 4.31
C VAL A 59 -8.58 38.84 3.74
N GLY A 60 -9.04 37.93 4.60
CA GLY A 60 -9.63 36.68 4.15
C GLY A 60 -10.96 36.88 3.40
N THR A 61 -11.82 37.82 3.82
CA THR A 61 -13.04 38.17 3.05
C THR A 61 -12.69 38.78 1.69
N VAL A 62 -11.67 39.65 1.64
CA VAL A 62 -11.17 40.21 0.37
C VAL A 62 -10.70 39.10 -0.54
N LEU A 63 -9.84 38.19 -0.07
CA LEU A 63 -9.28 37.12 -0.90
C LEU A 63 -10.35 36.11 -1.33
N PHE A 64 -11.22 35.70 -0.42
CA PHE A 64 -12.35 34.81 -0.72
C PHE A 64 -13.22 35.38 -1.84
N LEU A 65 -13.70 36.61 -1.67
CA LEU A 65 -14.58 37.23 -2.65
C LEU A 65 -13.82 37.67 -3.91
N PHE A 66 -12.54 37.99 -3.84
CA PHE A 66 -11.73 38.33 -5.02
C PHE A 66 -11.66 37.15 -5.99
N PHE A 67 -11.27 35.96 -5.53
CA PHE A 67 -11.19 34.80 -6.42
C PHE A 67 -12.57 34.31 -6.88
N ALA A 68 -13.58 34.35 -6.00
CA ALA A 68 -14.93 33.91 -6.33
C ALA A 68 -15.63 34.85 -7.34
N LEU A 69 -15.60 36.17 -7.08
CA LEU A 69 -16.14 37.17 -8.00
C LEU A 69 -15.30 37.26 -9.28
N GLY A 70 -13.98 37.10 -9.19
CA GLY A 70 -13.10 37.03 -10.36
C GLY A 70 -13.48 35.89 -11.30
N GLY A 71 -13.73 34.68 -10.77
CA GLY A 71 -14.27 33.56 -11.54
C GLY A 71 -15.62 33.88 -12.19
N THR A 72 -16.51 34.55 -11.45
CA THR A 72 -17.82 34.99 -11.99
C THR A 72 -17.66 35.98 -13.13
N GLN A 73 -16.76 36.97 -13.00
CA GLN A 73 -16.48 37.95 -14.04
C GLN A 73 -15.93 37.26 -15.29
N VAL A 74 -15.03 36.28 -15.13
CA VAL A 74 -14.51 35.49 -16.26
C VAL A 74 -15.64 34.73 -16.94
N ALA A 75 -16.46 34.01 -16.17
CA ALA A 75 -17.58 33.22 -16.69
C ALA A 75 -18.61 34.06 -17.47
N ASN A 76 -18.86 35.29 -17.02
CA ASN A 76 -19.85 36.17 -17.62
C ASN A 76 -19.33 36.96 -18.84
N ASN A 77 -18.00 37.05 -19.03
CA ASN A 77 -17.39 37.80 -20.13
C ASN A 77 -16.80 36.94 -21.26
N ILE A 78 -16.68 35.61 -21.09
CA ILE A 78 -16.26 34.73 -22.18
C ILE A 78 -17.40 34.58 -23.20
N PRO A 79 -17.19 34.88 -24.50
CA PRO A 79 -18.19 34.63 -25.53
C PRO A 79 -18.51 33.14 -25.65
N SER A 80 -19.79 32.77 -25.62
CA SER A 80 -20.23 31.40 -25.87
C SER A 80 -19.79 30.96 -27.28
N SER A 81 -19.47 29.68 -27.48
CA SER A 81 -19.00 29.11 -28.76
C SER A 81 -19.92 29.36 -29.98
N ALA A 82 -21.14 29.86 -29.75
CA ALA A 82 -22.12 30.23 -30.77
C ALA A 82 -22.16 31.73 -31.11
N GLY A 83 -21.21 32.55 -30.64
CA GLY A 83 -21.16 34.00 -30.93
C GLY A 83 -22.29 34.83 -30.30
N ARG A 84 -23.10 34.21 -29.42
CA ARG A 84 -24.10 34.88 -28.58
C ARG A 84 -23.46 35.25 -27.24
N THR A 85 -23.80 36.41 -26.72
CA THR A 85 -23.45 36.77 -25.34
C THR A 85 -24.13 35.78 -24.38
N VAL A 86 -23.52 35.54 -23.23
CA VAL A 86 -24.03 34.61 -22.22
C VAL A 86 -25.45 34.97 -21.77
N ALA A 87 -25.80 36.25 -21.78
CA ALA A 87 -27.14 36.77 -21.50
C ALA A 87 -28.21 36.33 -22.55
N GLU A 88 -27.80 35.99 -23.77
CA GLU A 88 -28.69 35.61 -24.88
C GLU A 88 -28.89 34.09 -25.01
N ALA A 89 -28.08 33.27 -24.31
CA ALA A 89 -28.02 31.81 -24.49
C ALA A 89 -28.92 31.00 -23.54
N GLY A 90 -29.43 31.59 -22.45
CA GLY A 90 -30.17 30.86 -21.41
C GLY A 90 -29.26 30.18 -20.39
N SER A 91 -29.75 29.15 -19.67
CA SER A 91 -28.96 28.41 -18.67
C SER A 91 -27.81 27.64 -19.33
N ASN A 92 -26.57 27.95 -18.96
CA ASN A 92 -25.37 27.24 -19.40
C ASN A 92 -24.80 26.43 -18.22
N PRO A 93 -25.01 25.10 -18.16
CA PRO A 93 -24.56 24.27 -17.05
C PRO A 93 -23.05 24.36 -16.79
N GLN A 94 -22.23 24.47 -17.85
CA GLN A 94 -20.78 24.59 -17.73
C GLN A 94 -20.37 25.90 -17.03
N GLN A 95 -21.06 27.00 -17.35
CA GLN A 95 -20.83 28.28 -16.69
C GLN A 95 -21.26 28.26 -15.22
N LEU A 96 -22.43 27.69 -14.93
CA LEU A 96 -22.93 27.56 -13.56
C LEU A 96 -21.98 26.70 -12.70
N GLN A 97 -21.49 25.58 -13.27
CA GLN A 97 -20.50 24.73 -12.62
C GLN A 97 -19.17 25.46 -12.38
N TYR A 98 -18.69 26.24 -13.35
CA TYR A 98 -17.47 27.03 -13.19
C TYR A 98 -17.59 28.06 -12.06
N ILE A 99 -18.70 28.82 -12.03
CA ILE A 99 -18.97 29.80 -10.96
C ILE A 99 -19.02 29.10 -9.60
N ALA A 100 -19.77 28.01 -9.49
CA ALA A 100 -19.90 27.26 -8.25
C ALA A 100 -18.54 26.74 -7.76
N LEU A 101 -17.71 26.19 -8.65
CA LEU A 101 -16.36 25.71 -8.29
C LEU A 101 -15.48 26.86 -7.78
N CYS A 102 -15.52 28.02 -8.43
CA CYS A 102 -14.77 29.19 -7.99
C CYS A 102 -15.17 29.63 -6.58
N PHE A 103 -16.48 29.68 -6.28
CA PHE A 103 -16.96 30.03 -4.94
C PHE A 103 -16.58 29.00 -3.89
N GLY A 104 -16.86 27.72 -4.14
CA GLY A 104 -16.59 26.64 -3.20
C GLY A 104 -15.11 26.48 -2.86
N PHE A 105 -14.23 26.40 -3.87
CA PHE A 105 -12.79 26.28 -3.63
C PHE A 105 -12.16 27.55 -3.09
N SER A 106 -12.63 28.73 -3.49
CA SER A 106 -12.15 29.98 -2.89
C SER A 106 -12.46 30.03 -1.40
N LEU A 107 -13.67 29.63 -0.99
CA LEU A 107 -14.01 29.55 0.43
C LEU A 107 -13.16 28.49 1.13
N ALA A 108 -13.03 27.28 0.57
CA ALA A 108 -12.24 26.21 1.17
C ALA A 108 -10.80 26.64 1.47
N VAL A 109 -10.10 27.18 0.46
CA VAL A 109 -8.70 27.58 0.58
C VAL A 109 -8.53 28.72 1.59
N ASN A 110 -9.35 29.77 1.48
CA ASN A 110 -9.22 30.92 2.37
C ASN A 110 -9.65 30.57 3.81
N ALA A 111 -10.70 29.75 3.98
CA ALA A 111 -11.08 29.27 5.31
C ALA A 111 -9.91 28.49 5.92
N TRP A 112 -9.25 27.61 5.16
CA TRP A 112 -8.10 26.83 5.63
C TRP A 112 -6.93 27.72 6.08
N VAL A 113 -6.60 28.75 5.31
CA VAL A 113 -5.49 29.67 5.60
C VAL A 113 -5.77 30.50 6.87
N PHE A 114 -6.99 31.02 7.02
CA PHE A 114 -7.31 31.99 8.07
C PHE A 114 -8.02 31.38 9.29
N PHE A 115 -8.34 30.08 9.26
CA PHE A 115 -9.01 29.37 10.36
C PHE A 115 -8.33 29.63 11.71
N ARG A 116 -6.98 29.53 11.74
CA ARG A 116 -6.18 29.75 12.96
C ARG A 116 -5.96 31.23 13.32
N ILE A 117 -6.28 32.16 12.43
CA ILE A 117 -6.04 33.60 12.63
C ILE A 117 -7.30 34.27 13.18
N SER A 118 -8.41 34.20 12.43
CA SER A 118 -9.66 34.88 12.78
C SER A 118 -10.82 33.93 13.12
N GLY A 119 -10.73 32.67 12.67
CA GLY A 119 -11.83 31.72 12.59
C GLY A 119 -12.34 31.50 11.16
N GLY A 120 -11.92 32.33 10.21
CA GLY A 120 -12.24 32.17 8.78
C GLY A 120 -13.74 32.28 8.44
N LEU A 121 -14.47 33.23 9.04
CA LEU A 121 -15.94 33.30 8.93
C LEU A 121 -16.41 33.90 7.60
N PHE A 122 -15.80 35.01 7.18
CA PHE A 122 -15.95 35.71 5.88
C PHE A 122 -17.37 36.06 5.41
N ASN A 123 -18.36 35.88 6.26
CA ASN A 123 -19.77 36.03 5.92
C ASN A 123 -20.53 36.60 7.14
N PRO A 124 -21.20 37.75 7.00
CA PRO A 124 -22.01 38.34 8.06
C PRO A 124 -23.10 37.39 8.61
N ALA A 125 -23.70 36.53 7.77
CA ALA A 125 -24.70 35.55 8.19
C ALA A 125 -24.08 34.42 9.03
N VAL A 126 -22.90 33.93 8.64
CA VAL A 126 -22.13 32.95 9.44
C VAL A 126 -21.73 33.55 10.79
N THR A 127 -21.26 34.81 10.79
CA THR A 127 -20.93 35.54 12.02
C THR A 127 -22.13 35.64 12.98
N LEU A 128 -23.33 35.92 12.44
CA LEU A 128 -24.56 35.89 13.24
C LEU A 128 -24.84 34.48 13.79
N GLY A 129 -24.75 33.44 12.95
CA GLY A 129 -24.95 32.05 13.35
C GLY A 129 -24.05 31.64 14.52
N MET A 130 -22.74 31.95 14.43
CA MET A 130 -21.77 31.69 15.50
C MET A 130 -22.09 32.44 16.80
N CYS A 131 -22.65 33.64 16.73
CA CYS A 131 -23.13 34.38 17.91
C CYS A 131 -24.37 33.71 18.53
N LEU A 132 -25.31 33.23 17.71
CA LEU A 132 -26.54 32.59 18.17
C LEU A 132 -26.29 31.28 18.92
N ILE A 133 -25.31 30.48 18.48
CA ILE A 133 -24.93 29.23 19.16
C ILE A 133 -23.97 29.45 20.35
N GLY A 134 -23.48 30.67 20.56
CA GLY A 134 -22.58 31.02 21.66
C GLY A 134 -21.09 30.75 21.40
N ALA A 135 -20.72 30.35 20.19
CA ALA A 135 -19.33 30.09 19.80
C ALA A 135 -18.53 31.39 19.55
N LEU A 136 -19.20 32.52 19.29
CA LEU A 136 -18.57 33.84 19.10
C LEU A 136 -19.23 34.90 20.01
N PRO A 137 -18.46 35.68 20.79
CA PRO A 137 -19.00 36.77 21.58
C PRO A 137 -19.61 37.88 20.70
N TRP A 138 -20.81 38.36 21.06
CA TRP A 138 -21.55 39.37 20.30
C TRP A 138 -20.75 40.62 19.94
N PHE A 139 -19.94 41.15 20.87
CA PHE A 139 -19.10 42.32 20.61
C PHE A 139 -18.09 42.06 19.48
N ARG A 140 -17.41 40.91 19.51
CA ARG A 140 -16.50 40.51 18.43
C ARG A 140 -17.28 40.26 17.15
N GLY A 141 -18.45 39.63 17.23
CA GLY A 141 -19.36 39.43 16.10
C GLY A 141 -19.68 40.72 15.35
N VAL A 142 -20.05 41.79 16.06
CA VAL A 142 -20.33 43.10 15.45
C VAL A 142 -19.09 43.68 14.74
N LEU A 143 -17.91 43.57 15.35
CA LEU A 143 -16.67 44.04 14.72
C LEU A 143 -16.34 43.28 13.43
N LEU A 144 -16.46 41.95 13.45
CA LEU A 144 -16.19 41.11 12.27
C LEU A 144 -17.23 41.35 11.17
N PHE A 145 -18.50 41.50 11.53
CA PHE A 145 -19.60 41.81 10.62
C PHE A 145 -19.29 43.05 9.77
N LEU A 146 -18.90 44.16 10.41
CA LEU A 146 -18.58 45.41 9.71
C LEU A 146 -17.37 45.25 8.77
N VAL A 147 -16.36 44.53 9.24
CA VAL A 147 -15.11 44.34 8.49
C VAL A 147 -15.31 43.41 7.29
N GLN A 148 -16.18 42.41 7.39
CA GLN A 148 -16.56 41.53 6.28
C GLN A 148 -17.26 42.32 5.17
N ILE A 149 -18.17 43.24 5.52
CA ILE A 149 -18.79 44.15 4.53
C ILE A 149 -17.73 45.00 3.82
N LEU A 150 -16.78 45.57 4.56
CA LEU A 150 -15.66 46.32 3.96
C LEU A 150 -14.80 45.43 3.05
N GLY A 151 -14.58 44.17 3.43
CA GLY A 151 -13.85 43.21 2.61
C GLY A 151 -14.54 42.92 1.27
N GLY A 152 -15.87 42.73 1.29
CA GLY A 152 -16.65 42.53 0.07
C GLY A 152 -16.67 43.75 -0.85
N MET A 153 -16.73 44.96 -0.28
CA MET A 153 -16.58 46.21 -1.04
C MET A 153 -15.21 46.28 -1.73
N THR A 154 -14.13 45.99 -1.00
CA THR A 154 -12.77 46.01 -1.52
C THR A 154 -12.57 44.96 -2.62
N ALA A 155 -13.04 43.73 -2.43
CA ALA A 155 -12.96 42.67 -3.44
C ALA A 155 -13.66 43.08 -4.77
N ALA A 156 -14.89 43.57 -4.68
CA ALA A 156 -15.63 44.03 -5.86
C ALA A 156 -14.94 45.21 -6.57
N ALA A 157 -14.39 46.16 -5.81
CA ALA A 157 -13.65 47.30 -6.36
C ALA A 157 -12.34 46.86 -7.05
N LEU A 158 -11.63 45.88 -6.48
CA LEU A 158 -10.42 45.32 -7.08
C LEU A 158 -10.74 44.61 -8.41
N ILE A 159 -11.79 43.80 -8.45
CA ILE A 159 -12.22 43.15 -9.70
C ILE A 159 -12.58 44.17 -10.78
N ALA A 160 -13.36 45.20 -10.43
CA ALA A 160 -13.72 46.27 -11.36
C ALA A 160 -12.52 47.08 -11.86
N ALA A 161 -11.46 47.22 -11.05
CA ALA A 161 -10.25 47.95 -11.41
C ALA A 161 -9.25 47.11 -12.22
N MET A 162 -9.19 45.80 -11.97
CA MET A 162 -8.17 44.92 -12.54
C MET A 162 -8.62 44.19 -13.81
N LEU A 163 -9.91 43.86 -13.94
CA LEU A 163 -10.43 43.09 -15.07
C LEU A 163 -11.17 43.99 -16.06
N PRO A 164 -11.02 43.74 -17.38
CA PRO A 164 -11.70 44.53 -18.41
C PRO A 164 -13.21 44.26 -18.43
N GLY A 165 -13.99 45.27 -18.82
CA GLY A 165 -15.45 45.21 -18.94
C GLY A 165 -16.20 45.81 -17.75
N GLU A 166 -17.53 45.91 -17.87
CA GLU A 166 -18.38 46.31 -16.74
C GLU A 166 -18.45 45.16 -15.71
N LEU A 167 -18.58 45.50 -14.43
CA LEU A 167 -18.63 44.53 -13.35
C LEU A 167 -19.98 43.78 -13.37
N SER A 168 -19.95 42.52 -13.82
CA SER A 168 -21.13 41.69 -14.08
C SER A 168 -21.30 40.56 -13.05
N VAL A 169 -20.87 40.78 -11.81
CA VAL A 169 -20.87 39.78 -10.73
C VAL A 169 -21.96 40.01 -9.66
N GLN A 170 -22.86 40.95 -9.90
CA GLN A 170 -23.92 41.32 -8.96
C GLN A 170 -25.00 40.24 -8.86
N THR A 171 -25.48 39.94 -7.64
CA THR A 171 -26.60 39.02 -7.42
C THR A 171 -27.91 39.61 -7.90
N THR A 172 -28.57 38.93 -8.83
CA THR A 172 -29.85 39.32 -9.42
C THR A 172 -30.79 38.14 -9.50
N LEU A 173 -32.11 38.40 -9.43
CA LEU A 173 -33.10 37.35 -9.63
C LEU A 173 -33.14 36.95 -11.11
N GLY A 174 -33.04 35.65 -11.36
CA GLY A 174 -33.04 35.03 -12.70
C GLY A 174 -34.11 33.96 -12.84
N GLY A 175 -34.27 33.40 -14.04
CA GLY A 175 -35.13 32.23 -14.28
C GLY A 175 -36.63 32.42 -14.00
N GLY A 176 -37.13 33.66 -13.96
CA GLY A 176 -38.53 33.96 -13.60
C GLY A 176 -38.84 33.90 -12.10
N THR A 177 -37.81 33.87 -11.24
CA THR A 177 -37.94 33.76 -9.79
C THR A 177 -38.61 35.01 -9.19
N SER A 178 -39.67 34.81 -8.40
CA SER A 178 -40.32 35.88 -7.64
C SER A 178 -39.48 36.32 -6.43
N VAL A 179 -39.73 37.52 -5.91
CA VAL A 179 -39.03 38.04 -4.71
C VAL A 179 -39.19 37.10 -3.51
N ALA A 180 -40.37 36.51 -3.32
CA ALA A 180 -40.62 35.56 -2.24
C ALA A 180 -39.82 34.26 -2.43
N GLN A 181 -39.81 33.69 -3.63
CA GLN A 181 -39.00 32.50 -3.93
C GLN A 181 -37.51 32.78 -3.72
N GLY A 182 -37.01 33.93 -4.17
CA GLY A 182 -35.63 34.33 -3.96
C GLY A 182 -35.25 34.45 -2.48
N LEU A 183 -36.14 35.04 -1.66
CA LEU A 183 -35.94 35.12 -0.20
C LEU A 183 -35.79 33.74 0.45
N PHE A 184 -36.69 32.80 0.12
CA PHE A 184 -36.66 31.45 0.69
C PHE A 184 -35.50 30.61 0.16
N LEU A 185 -35.13 30.76 -1.11
CA LEU A 185 -33.92 30.13 -1.67
C LEU A 185 -32.69 30.58 -0.90
N GLU A 186 -32.48 31.89 -0.74
CA GLU A 186 -31.35 32.43 0.01
C GLU A 186 -31.36 31.99 1.48
N MET A 187 -32.54 31.83 2.10
CA MET A 187 -32.68 31.29 3.44
C MET A 187 -32.20 29.83 3.55
N PHE A 188 -32.68 28.93 2.68
CA PHE A 188 -32.33 27.50 2.75
C PHE A 188 -30.87 27.23 2.36
N LEU A 189 -30.38 27.89 1.30
CA LEU A 189 -28.99 27.76 0.87
C LEU A 189 -28.02 28.24 1.95
N THR A 190 -28.35 29.34 2.63
CA THR A 190 -27.53 29.82 3.76
C THR A 190 -27.66 28.90 4.98
N ALA A 191 -28.83 28.32 5.24
CA ALA A 191 -29.01 27.38 6.34
C ALA A 191 -28.13 26.13 6.19
N GLU A 192 -28.02 25.59 4.97
CA GLU A 192 -27.13 24.46 4.66
C GLU A 192 -25.66 24.81 4.96
N LEU A 193 -25.19 25.96 4.46
CA LEU A 193 -23.82 26.42 4.68
C LEU A 193 -23.53 26.62 6.18
N VAL A 194 -24.41 27.33 6.90
CA VAL A 194 -24.21 27.64 8.32
C VAL A 194 -24.29 26.36 9.18
N PHE A 195 -25.21 25.45 8.86
CA PHE A 195 -25.30 24.18 9.58
C PHE A 195 -24.07 23.30 9.36
N THR A 196 -23.54 23.27 8.13
CA THR A 196 -22.27 22.59 7.82
C THR A 196 -21.11 23.14 8.66
N ILE A 197 -21.03 24.47 8.82
CA ILE A 197 -20.02 25.11 9.67
C ILE A 197 -20.18 24.70 11.13
N PHE A 198 -21.42 24.59 11.64
CA PHE A 198 -21.64 24.14 13.01
C PHE A 198 -21.16 22.72 13.22
N MET A 199 -21.52 21.79 12.34
CA MET A 199 -21.16 20.38 12.51
C MET A 199 -19.68 20.09 12.25
N LEU A 200 -19.04 20.77 11.31
CA LEU A 200 -17.65 20.48 10.95
C LEU A 200 -16.62 21.32 11.72
N ALA A 201 -16.97 22.55 12.10
CA ALA A 201 -16.01 23.50 12.68
C ALA A 201 -16.35 23.96 14.10
N ALA A 202 -17.63 24.13 14.45
CA ALA A 202 -18.01 24.53 15.81
C ALA A 202 -18.01 23.32 16.76
N GLU A 203 -18.56 22.19 16.32
CA GLU A 203 -18.40 20.91 16.99
C GLU A 203 -17.02 20.34 16.71
N LYS A 204 -16.30 20.00 17.78
CA LYS A 204 -14.96 19.46 17.67
C LYS A 204 -15.03 17.94 17.59
N HIS A 205 -14.51 17.40 16.52
CA HIS A 205 -14.41 15.96 16.26
C HIS A 205 -13.05 15.64 15.61
N LYS A 206 -12.76 14.35 15.42
CA LYS A 206 -11.46 13.87 14.89
C LYS A 206 -11.04 14.52 13.56
N SER A 207 -12.01 14.88 12.73
CA SER A 207 -11.80 15.43 11.39
C SER A 207 -12.02 16.94 11.28
N THR A 208 -12.13 17.68 12.39
CA THR A 208 -12.31 19.15 12.36
C THR A 208 -11.20 19.89 11.59
N PHE A 209 -10.00 19.30 11.44
CA PHE A 209 -8.94 19.90 10.61
C PHE A 209 -9.26 19.92 9.11
N ILE A 210 -10.19 19.06 8.64
CA ILE A 210 -10.69 18.99 7.25
C ILE A 210 -11.91 19.90 7.05
N ALA A 211 -12.48 20.48 8.12
CA ALA A 211 -13.68 21.31 8.06
C ALA A 211 -13.71 22.37 6.94
N PRO A 212 -12.61 23.09 6.62
CA PRO A 212 -12.60 24.03 5.49
C PRO A 212 -13.01 23.41 4.15
N VAL A 213 -12.66 22.15 3.89
CA VAL A 213 -13.05 21.44 2.66
C VAL A 213 -14.55 21.23 2.61
N GLY A 214 -15.13 20.65 3.68
CA GLY A 214 -16.57 20.40 3.75
C GLY A 214 -17.39 21.69 3.66
N ILE A 215 -16.92 22.77 4.29
CA ILE A 215 -17.55 24.09 4.20
C ILE A 215 -17.52 24.64 2.77
N GLY A 216 -16.39 24.49 2.06
CA GLY A 216 -16.30 24.89 0.65
C GLY A 216 -17.17 24.04 -0.27
N LEU A 217 -17.27 22.73 -0.02
CA LEU A 217 -18.16 21.83 -0.76
C LEU A 217 -19.64 22.18 -0.55
N SER A 218 -20.03 22.57 0.68
CA SER A 218 -21.39 23.05 0.93
C SER A 218 -21.70 24.33 0.16
N LEU A 219 -20.78 25.30 0.12
CA LEU A 219 -20.96 26.50 -0.72
C LEU A 219 -21.02 26.14 -2.21
N PHE A 220 -20.19 25.19 -2.68
CA PHE A 220 -20.24 24.70 -4.06
C PHE A 220 -21.62 24.15 -4.42
N VAL A 221 -22.18 23.25 -3.59
CA VAL A 221 -23.51 22.67 -3.80
C VAL A 221 -24.58 23.78 -3.79
N ALA A 222 -24.49 24.71 -2.85
CA ALA A 222 -25.44 25.80 -2.77
C ALA A 222 -25.39 26.74 -3.99
N GLU A 223 -24.20 27.02 -4.54
CA GLU A 223 -24.04 27.84 -5.74
C GLU A 223 -24.53 27.11 -7.01
N LEU A 224 -24.35 25.78 -7.11
CA LEU A 224 -24.93 24.99 -8.22
C LEU A 224 -26.45 25.17 -8.33
N VAL A 225 -27.14 25.32 -7.19
CA VAL A 225 -28.58 25.56 -7.13
C VAL A 225 -28.90 27.06 -7.23
N GLY A 226 -28.17 27.91 -6.51
CA GLY A 226 -28.52 29.30 -6.26
C GLY A 226 -28.19 30.27 -7.38
N VAL A 227 -27.09 30.05 -8.12
CA VAL A 227 -26.55 31.03 -9.09
C VAL A 227 -27.59 31.44 -10.13
N TYR A 228 -28.30 30.48 -10.71
CA TYR A 228 -29.24 30.77 -11.80
C TYR A 228 -30.49 31.55 -11.34
N PHE A 229 -30.99 31.27 -10.13
CA PHE A 229 -32.27 31.83 -9.65
C PHE A 229 -32.10 33.13 -8.86
N THR A 230 -31.03 33.24 -8.07
CA THR A 230 -30.81 34.36 -7.13
C THR A 230 -29.46 35.03 -7.30
N GLY A 231 -28.61 34.50 -8.19
CA GLY A 231 -27.22 34.86 -8.25
C GLY A 231 -26.38 34.23 -7.15
N GLY A 232 -26.96 33.40 -6.27
CA GLY A 232 -26.26 32.61 -5.24
C GLY A 232 -25.60 33.48 -4.17
N SER A 233 -26.34 34.31 -3.44
CA SER A 233 -25.72 35.22 -2.46
C SER A 233 -25.13 34.47 -1.28
N LEU A 234 -25.98 33.85 -0.45
CA LEU A 234 -25.67 33.26 0.86
C LEU A 234 -24.96 34.19 1.87
N ASN A 235 -24.55 35.39 1.45
CA ASN A 235 -23.57 36.22 2.11
C ASN A 235 -23.86 37.70 1.80
N PRO A 236 -24.34 38.47 2.78
CA PRO A 236 -24.63 39.89 2.56
C PRO A 236 -23.42 40.70 2.05
N ALA A 237 -22.19 40.36 2.45
CA ALA A 237 -20.99 41.04 1.98
C ALA A 237 -20.73 40.81 0.48
N ARG A 238 -21.01 39.59 0.00
CA ARG A 238 -20.91 39.19 -1.41
C ARG A 238 -21.89 39.95 -2.29
N SER A 239 -23.12 40.16 -1.83
CA SER A 239 -24.13 40.92 -2.60
C SER A 239 -23.97 42.42 -2.51
N PHE A 240 -23.57 42.94 -1.34
CA PHE A 240 -23.48 44.38 -1.11
C PHE A 240 -22.33 45.03 -1.88
N GLY A 241 -21.15 44.39 -1.90
CA GLY A 241 -19.95 44.95 -2.56
C GLY A 241 -20.16 45.33 -4.02
N PRO A 242 -20.53 44.36 -4.91
CA PRO A 242 -20.81 44.65 -6.31
C PRO A 242 -21.94 45.64 -6.54
N ALA A 243 -23.03 45.58 -5.75
CA ALA A 243 -24.15 46.52 -5.86
C ALA A 243 -23.72 47.97 -5.56
N LEU A 244 -22.83 48.16 -4.58
CA LEU A 244 -22.27 49.46 -4.26
C LEU A 244 -21.33 49.96 -5.35
N VAL A 245 -20.43 49.11 -5.86
CA VAL A 245 -19.47 49.47 -6.92
C VAL A 245 -20.20 49.83 -8.21
N ASN A 246 -21.24 49.07 -8.58
CA ASN A 246 -22.11 49.35 -9.72
C ASN A 246 -23.05 50.55 -9.49
N ARG A 247 -23.14 51.06 -8.26
CA ARG A 247 -24.08 52.11 -7.84
C ARG A 247 -25.53 51.78 -8.20
N ASN A 248 -25.88 50.49 -8.17
CA ASN A 248 -27.18 49.98 -8.57
C ASN A 248 -27.71 49.00 -7.52
N PHE A 249 -28.78 49.40 -6.83
CA PHE A 249 -29.48 48.55 -5.88
C PHE A 249 -30.89 48.27 -6.39
N HIS A 250 -31.17 47.00 -6.71
CA HIS A 250 -32.53 46.59 -7.05
C HIS A 250 -33.46 46.76 -5.84
N GLY A 251 -34.74 47.09 -6.08
CA GLY A 251 -35.72 47.28 -5.00
C GLY A 251 -35.92 46.06 -4.08
N TYR A 252 -35.54 44.87 -4.55
CA TYR A 252 -35.56 43.62 -3.77
C TYR A 252 -34.22 43.27 -3.09
N HIS A 253 -33.19 44.13 -3.14
CA HIS A 253 -31.86 43.83 -2.60
C HIS A 253 -31.86 43.42 -1.12
N TRP A 254 -32.88 43.85 -0.36
CA TRP A 254 -33.07 43.47 1.04
C TRP A 254 -33.18 41.94 1.25
N ILE A 255 -33.55 41.15 0.24
CA ILE A 255 -33.63 39.69 0.37
C ILE A 255 -32.25 39.07 0.61
N TYR A 256 -31.17 39.66 0.07
CA TYR A 256 -29.79 39.19 0.29
C TYR A 256 -29.24 39.55 1.68
N TRP A 257 -30.02 40.29 2.46
CA TRP A 257 -29.79 40.52 3.88
C TRP A 257 -30.69 39.61 4.70
N LEU A 258 -32.01 39.70 4.47
CA LEU A 258 -32.98 38.98 5.29
C LEU A 258 -32.90 37.46 5.09
N GLY A 259 -32.79 36.98 3.85
CA GLY A 259 -32.72 35.55 3.53
C GLY A 259 -31.56 34.87 4.26
N PRO A 260 -30.30 35.31 4.05
CA PRO A 260 -29.16 34.72 4.74
C PRO A 260 -29.25 34.79 6.27
N MET A 261 -29.77 35.88 6.83
CA MET A 261 -29.94 36.01 8.30
C MET A 261 -31.00 35.05 8.84
N LEU A 262 -32.11 34.85 8.12
CA LEU A 262 -33.12 33.83 8.45
C LEU A 262 -32.52 32.42 8.35
N GLY A 263 -31.68 32.16 7.34
CA GLY A 263 -30.98 30.89 7.17
C GLY A 263 -30.06 30.58 8.35
N ALA A 264 -29.28 31.57 8.81
CA ALA A 264 -28.46 31.44 10.00
C ALA A 264 -29.29 31.16 11.28
N CYS A 265 -30.45 31.81 11.42
CA CYS A 265 -31.37 31.54 12.53
C CYS A 265 -31.96 30.13 12.47
N LEU A 266 -32.34 29.67 11.28
CA LEU A 266 -32.88 28.33 11.05
C LEU A 266 -31.85 27.25 11.40
N ALA A 267 -30.62 27.39 10.89
CA ALA A 267 -29.52 26.49 11.20
C ALA A 267 -29.20 26.46 12.70
N ALA A 268 -29.16 27.62 13.37
CA ALA A 268 -28.90 27.68 14.81
C ALA A 268 -30.03 27.07 15.64
N GLY A 269 -31.28 27.25 15.21
CA GLY A 269 -32.45 26.62 15.83
C GLY A 269 -32.40 25.10 15.72
N PHE A 270 -32.13 24.58 14.51
CA PHE A 270 -32.02 23.15 14.27
C PHE A 270 -30.83 22.52 15.01
N TYR A 271 -29.66 23.16 14.98
CA TYR A 271 -28.47 22.73 15.72
C TYR A 271 -28.74 22.63 17.24
N LYS A 272 -29.37 23.65 17.84
CA LYS A 272 -29.75 23.59 19.26
C LYS A 272 -30.79 22.51 19.55
N PHE A 273 -31.72 22.28 18.63
CA PHE A 273 -32.73 21.23 18.76
C PHE A 273 -32.09 19.83 18.77
N ILE A 274 -31.20 19.53 17.83
CA ILE A 274 -30.52 18.22 17.79
C ILE A 274 -29.56 18.03 18.97
N LYS A 275 -28.89 19.08 19.45
CA LYS A 275 -28.09 19.03 20.69
C LYS A 275 -28.95 18.78 21.93
N ALA A 276 -30.13 19.38 21.99
CA ALA A 276 -31.06 19.14 23.10
C ALA A 276 -31.65 17.72 23.09
N LEU A 277 -31.61 17.04 21.95
CA LEU A 277 -31.99 15.64 21.80
C LEU A 277 -30.80 14.67 21.95
N GLU A 278 -29.61 15.16 22.33
CA GLU A 278 -28.40 14.34 22.46
C GLU A 278 -28.15 13.51 21.20
N TYR A 279 -28.05 14.18 20.04
CA TYR A 279 -27.88 13.53 18.73
C TYR A 279 -26.73 12.51 18.70
N GLU A 280 -25.72 12.69 19.56
CA GLU A 280 -24.59 11.77 19.74
C GLU A 280 -25.05 10.34 20.13
N THR A 281 -26.21 10.21 20.78
CA THR A 281 -26.81 8.91 21.16
C THR A 281 -27.56 8.23 20.01
N ALA A 282 -27.92 8.97 18.96
CA ALA A 282 -28.69 8.42 17.84
C ALA A 282 -27.85 7.50 16.95
N ASN A 283 -26.52 7.73 16.89
CA ASN A 283 -25.57 6.82 16.25
C ASN A 283 -24.24 6.78 17.04
N PRO A 284 -24.13 5.92 18.07
CA PRO A 284 -22.96 5.88 18.94
C PRO A 284 -21.68 5.47 18.18
N ASP A 285 -20.53 5.87 18.72
CA ASP A 285 -19.18 5.55 18.23
C ASP A 285 -18.78 6.11 16.86
N GLN A 286 -19.68 6.78 16.14
CA GLN A 286 -19.36 7.38 14.84
C GLN A 286 -18.33 8.52 14.93
N ASP A 287 -18.26 9.18 16.10
CA ASP A 287 -17.25 10.19 16.46
C ASP A 287 -16.20 9.66 17.48
N GLY A 288 -16.23 8.36 17.78
CA GLY A 288 -15.38 7.72 18.79
C GLY A 288 -13.90 7.65 18.41
N ASP A 289 -13.01 7.84 19.39
CA ASP A 289 -11.55 7.73 19.23
C ASP A 289 -11.03 6.29 19.40
N GLY A 290 -11.93 5.29 19.40
CA GLY A 290 -11.59 3.88 19.61
C GLY A 290 -11.21 3.54 21.06
N ARG A 291 -11.35 4.49 22.00
CA ARG A 291 -11.19 4.23 23.42
C ARG A 291 -12.54 3.77 24.00
N PRO A 292 -12.57 2.72 24.84
CA PRO A 292 -13.80 2.31 25.50
C PRO A 292 -14.30 3.49 26.35
N ILE A 293 -15.53 3.93 26.08
CA ILE A 293 -16.23 4.89 26.92
C ILE A 293 -16.51 4.17 28.25
N GLU A 294 -15.75 4.50 29.29
CA GLU A 294 -16.17 4.19 30.65
C GLU A 294 -17.48 4.96 30.90
N HIS A 295 -18.60 4.26 30.78
CA HIS A 295 -19.86 4.73 31.31
C HIS A 295 -19.70 4.84 32.83
N HIS A 296 -19.34 6.03 33.32
CA HIS A 296 -19.63 6.41 34.69
C HIS A 296 -21.15 6.48 34.82
N SER A 297 -21.76 5.35 35.20
CA SER A 297 -23.14 5.28 35.65
C SER A 297 -23.26 6.00 37.00
N GLU A 298 -23.30 7.33 36.97
CA GLU A 298 -23.83 8.14 38.08
C GLU A 298 -25.35 8.08 38.04
N ASP A 299 -25.95 6.92 38.32
CA ASP A 299 -27.38 6.82 38.69
C ASP A 299 -27.71 5.45 39.32
N GLU A 300 -27.03 5.12 40.42
CA GLU A 300 -27.49 4.05 41.31
C GLU A 300 -27.38 4.47 42.79
N LYS A 301 -28.06 5.57 43.15
CA LYS A 301 -28.32 5.92 44.55
C LYS A 301 -29.71 6.52 44.75
N THR A 302 -30.76 5.82 44.37
CA THR A 302 -32.04 5.94 45.09
C THR A 302 -32.99 4.79 44.74
N LEU A 303 -33.65 4.29 45.79
CA LEU A 303 -34.82 3.40 45.79
C LEU A 303 -34.53 1.89 45.83
N ARG A 304 -34.45 1.40 47.07
CA ARG A 304 -34.81 0.02 47.42
C ARG A 304 -36.21 -0.30 46.89
N PRO A 305 -36.47 -1.58 46.58
CA PRO A 305 -37.61 -2.23 47.19
C PRO A 305 -37.28 -3.58 47.81
N SER A 306 -37.97 -3.79 48.92
CA SER A 306 -38.10 -5.00 49.72
C SER A 306 -38.77 -6.16 48.96
N SER A 307 -38.26 -7.37 49.23
CA SER A 307 -38.93 -8.68 49.30
C SER A 307 -40.42 -8.77 48.91
N HIS A 308 -40.75 -9.67 47.97
CA HIS A 308 -41.63 -10.84 48.21
C HIS A 308 -41.89 -11.69 46.94
N SER A 309 -41.53 -12.98 47.05
CA SER A 309 -42.23 -14.23 46.68
C SER A 309 -43.35 -14.31 45.62
N ASN A 310 -43.32 -15.48 44.94
CA ASN A 310 -44.36 -16.25 44.23
C ASN A 310 -44.61 -15.91 42.75
N ALA A 311 -45.01 -16.79 41.85
CA ALA A 311 -44.97 -18.25 41.64
C ALA A 311 -45.68 -18.48 40.28
N THR A 312 -45.36 -19.58 39.59
CA THR A 312 -46.17 -20.31 38.58
C THR A 312 -46.49 -19.72 37.20
N GLY A 313 -46.32 -20.54 36.14
CA GLY A 313 -47.38 -20.72 35.14
C GLY A 313 -47.02 -20.68 33.64
N PHE A 314 -46.53 -21.80 33.13
CA PHE A 314 -46.72 -22.42 31.79
C PHE A 314 -47.43 -21.68 30.62
N ALA A 315 -46.83 -21.89 29.43
CA ALA A 315 -47.41 -22.24 28.12
C ALA A 315 -47.50 -21.16 26.99
N GLY A 316 -46.84 -21.46 25.85
CA GLY A 316 -47.51 -21.40 24.54
C GLY A 316 -46.79 -20.69 23.36
N ARG A 317 -46.40 -21.52 22.37
CA ARG A 317 -46.37 -21.29 20.90
C ARG A 317 -45.28 -20.39 20.24
N GLY A 318 -44.57 -20.99 19.27
CA GLY A 318 -43.85 -20.33 18.17
C GLY A 318 -44.79 -19.73 17.09
N PRO A 319 -44.25 -19.03 16.07
CA PRO A 319 -43.67 -19.65 14.85
C PRO A 319 -42.30 -19.05 14.46
N GLN A 320 -41.33 -19.84 13.97
CA GLN A 320 -41.07 -20.22 12.57
C GLN A 320 -40.65 -19.08 11.63
N ALA A 321 -39.44 -19.26 11.09
CA ALA A 321 -38.70 -18.43 10.16
C ALA A 321 -39.21 -18.57 8.72
N GLU A 322 -39.04 -17.51 7.92
CA GLU A 322 -39.07 -17.57 6.46
C GLU A 322 -37.85 -16.86 5.87
N ASN A 323 -37.07 -17.66 5.12
CA ASN A 323 -36.07 -17.25 4.14
C ASN A 323 -36.77 -16.70 2.89
N HIS A 324 -36.22 -15.67 2.26
CA HIS A 324 -36.55 -15.33 0.88
C HIS A 324 -35.28 -15.31 0.01
N SER A 325 -35.22 -16.29 -0.90
CA SER A 325 -34.36 -16.35 -2.08
C SER A 325 -35.15 -15.77 -3.26
N TYR A 326 -34.47 -15.08 -4.19
CA TYR A 326 -35.02 -14.76 -5.51
C TYR A 326 -33.95 -14.99 -6.57
N GLY A 327 -34.24 -15.91 -7.48
CA GLY A 327 -33.53 -16.14 -8.74
C GLY A 327 -34.49 -16.10 -9.92
N ASP A 328 -33.88 -16.04 -11.11
CA ASP A 328 -34.42 -16.28 -12.46
C ASP A 328 -35.29 -15.23 -13.13
N PHE A 329 -34.73 -14.63 -14.19
CA PHE A 329 -35.43 -14.44 -15.47
C PHE A 329 -34.44 -14.52 -16.64
N ALA A 330 -34.61 -15.54 -17.48
CA ALA A 330 -33.98 -15.65 -18.80
C ALA A 330 -34.98 -16.14 -19.86
N ARG A 331 -34.73 -15.71 -21.10
CA ARG A 331 -35.21 -16.17 -22.43
C ARG A 331 -36.31 -15.36 -23.13
N ASN A 332 -35.94 -14.71 -24.23
CA ASN A 332 -36.08 -15.22 -25.61
C ASN A 332 -35.75 -14.11 -26.64
N THR A 333 -34.92 -14.39 -27.66
CA THR A 333 -35.31 -14.42 -29.09
C THR A 333 -34.11 -14.66 -30.03
N ALA A 334 -34.20 -15.80 -30.74
CA ALA A 334 -33.90 -16.15 -32.14
C ALA A 334 -32.86 -15.40 -33.02
N ALA A 335 -32.19 -16.24 -33.83
CA ALA A 335 -31.21 -15.97 -34.87
C ALA A 335 -31.77 -15.46 -36.21
N THR A 336 -30.93 -14.76 -36.98
CA THR A 336 -30.99 -14.64 -38.45
C THR A 336 -29.59 -14.42 -39.05
N THR A 337 -29.38 -15.00 -40.24
CA THR A 337 -28.12 -15.23 -40.96
C THR A 337 -27.86 -14.24 -42.12
N SER A 338 -26.57 -14.12 -42.51
CA SER A 338 -25.96 -13.70 -43.81
C SER A 338 -25.72 -12.19 -44.13
N PRO A 339 -24.89 -11.81 -45.14
CA PRO A 339 -23.46 -12.13 -45.38
C PRO A 339 -22.55 -10.86 -45.62
N ARG A 340 -21.20 -11.07 -45.53
CA ARG A 340 -19.99 -10.27 -45.95
C ARG A 340 -20.15 -9.02 -46.88
N PRO A 341 -19.26 -7.99 -46.79
CA PRO A 341 -17.96 -8.03 -47.50
C PRO A 341 -16.74 -7.46 -46.76
N ALA A 342 -15.58 -7.84 -47.29
CA ALA A 342 -14.23 -7.53 -46.86
C ALA A 342 -13.81 -6.07 -47.10
N TYR A 343 -13.04 -5.51 -46.16
CA TYR A 343 -12.07 -4.46 -46.45
C TYR A 343 -10.74 -4.80 -45.80
N THR A 344 -9.81 -5.20 -46.66
CA THR A 344 -8.39 -5.37 -46.39
C THR A 344 -7.78 -4.00 -46.12
N THR A 345 -7.07 -3.83 -45.02
CA THR A 345 -6.03 -2.80 -44.91
C THR A 345 -4.85 -3.44 -44.21
N GLN A 346 -3.89 -3.91 -45.01
CA GLN A 346 -2.60 -4.41 -44.56
C GLN A 346 -1.83 -3.25 -43.93
N VAL A 347 -1.57 -3.32 -42.63
CA VAL A 347 -0.40 -2.69 -42.01
C VAL A 347 0.45 -3.84 -41.50
N SER A 348 1.61 -4.00 -42.14
CA SER A 348 2.60 -5.03 -41.85
C SER A 348 3.20 -4.81 -40.47
N MET A 349 2.85 -5.63 -39.47
CA MET A 349 3.65 -5.81 -38.26
C MET A 349 4.38 -7.15 -38.36
N ALA A 350 5.59 -7.08 -38.88
CA ALA A 350 6.57 -8.15 -38.78
C ALA A 350 7.30 -7.96 -37.44
N ALA A 351 6.90 -8.72 -36.41
CA ALA A 351 7.71 -8.95 -35.20
C ALA A 351 7.14 -10.17 -34.47
N MET A 352 7.25 -11.33 -35.12
CA MET A 352 7.02 -12.61 -34.48
C MET A 352 7.96 -13.60 -35.19
N GLN A 353 9.18 -13.72 -34.65
CA GLN A 353 10.17 -14.77 -34.91
C GLN A 353 11.50 -14.37 -34.24
N SER A 354 11.72 -14.80 -32.99
CA SER A 354 13.05 -15.31 -32.64
C SER A 354 13.24 -16.60 -33.47
N PRO A 355 14.42 -16.83 -34.08
CA PRO A 355 14.57 -17.82 -35.13
C PRO A 355 14.43 -19.25 -34.57
N GLY A 356 13.37 -19.95 -34.99
CA GLY A 356 13.20 -21.38 -34.80
C GLY A 356 12.11 -21.81 -33.80
N MET A 357 10.87 -21.28 -33.91
CA MET A 357 9.70 -21.89 -33.25
C MET A 357 8.57 -22.09 -34.26
N SER A 358 8.49 -23.30 -34.80
CA SER A 358 7.23 -23.85 -35.33
C SER A 358 6.51 -24.53 -34.16
N PHE A 359 5.40 -23.96 -33.71
CA PHE A 359 4.43 -24.65 -32.85
C PHE A 359 3.66 -25.66 -33.71
N ASP A 360 4.25 -26.83 -33.92
CA ASP A 360 3.48 -28.00 -34.35
C ASP A 360 2.96 -28.71 -33.09
N GLY A 361 1.64 -28.71 -32.98
CA GLY A 361 0.78 -29.29 -31.95
C GLY A 361 1.43 -30.11 -30.83
N VAL A 362 1.29 -29.60 -29.60
CA VAL A 362 1.06 -30.48 -28.45
C VAL A 362 -0.25 -31.20 -28.74
N THR A 363 -0.16 -32.46 -29.15
CA THR A 363 -1.33 -33.32 -29.29
C THR A 363 -1.78 -33.72 -27.90
N HIS A 364 -2.83 -33.08 -27.40
CA HIS A 364 -3.69 -33.75 -26.42
C HIS A 364 -4.32 -34.93 -27.15
N GLY A 365 -3.77 -36.12 -26.91
CA GLY A 365 -4.43 -37.36 -27.24
C GLY A 365 -5.73 -37.44 -26.44
N GLY A 366 -6.85 -37.45 -27.19
CA GLY A 366 -8.14 -38.09 -26.89
C GLY A 366 -8.75 -37.92 -25.50
N ASP A 367 -9.94 -37.32 -25.47
CA ASP A 367 -11.10 -37.74 -24.67
C ASP A 367 -10.80 -38.66 -23.46
N ASP A 368 -10.18 -38.14 -22.41
CA ASP A 368 -10.11 -38.81 -21.11
C ASP A 368 -10.96 -38.03 -20.10
N GLU A 369 -11.99 -38.71 -19.60
CA GLU A 369 -13.01 -38.27 -18.64
C GLU A 369 -12.46 -38.01 -17.21
N ASN A 370 -11.18 -37.69 -17.08
CA ASN A 370 -10.47 -37.40 -15.83
C ASN A 370 -9.57 -36.17 -16.01
N ASN A 371 -10.16 -34.97 -16.02
CA ASN A 371 -9.36 -33.74 -15.92
C ASN A 371 -8.75 -33.67 -14.51
N PRO A 372 -7.42 -33.80 -14.32
CA PRO A 372 -6.84 -33.68 -12.99
C PRO A 372 -7.05 -32.24 -12.50
N GLN A 373 -7.69 -32.07 -11.33
CA GLN A 373 -7.87 -30.76 -10.69
C GLN A 373 -6.53 -30.03 -10.63
N VAL A 374 -6.44 -28.85 -11.25
CA VAL A 374 -5.19 -28.09 -11.32
C VAL A 374 -4.91 -27.50 -9.94
N ILE A 375 -3.85 -28.00 -9.30
CA ILE A 375 -3.35 -27.42 -8.05
C ILE A 375 -2.62 -26.13 -8.41
N SER A 376 -2.91 -25.01 -7.74
CA SER A 376 -2.26 -23.73 -8.04
C SER A 376 -1.57 -23.10 -6.82
N ASN A 377 -0.47 -22.39 -7.10
CA ASN A 377 0.25 -21.53 -6.18
C ASN A 377 0.13 -20.09 -6.66
N LEU A 378 -0.08 -19.16 -5.71
CA LEU A 378 -0.12 -17.73 -6.01
C LEU A 378 1.03 -17.01 -5.29
N GLU A 379 1.67 -16.08 -5.99
CA GLU A 379 2.73 -15.25 -5.42
C GLU A 379 2.34 -13.77 -5.31
N GLY A 380 2.43 -13.19 -4.12
CA GLY A 380 2.39 -11.75 -3.90
C GLY A 380 3.81 -11.18 -3.72
N ALA A 381 4.21 -10.21 -4.54
CA ALA A 381 5.49 -9.52 -4.41
C ALA A 381 5.26 -8.05 -4.04
N PHE A 382 5.75 -7.64 -2.86
CA PHE A 382 5.49 -6.33 -2.28
C PHE A 382 6.78 -5.54 -2.13
N GLY A 383 6.93 -4.51 -2.96
CA GLY A 383 8.05 -3.58 -2.93
C GLY A 383 9.24 -3.98 -3.79
N GLN A 384 10.19 -3.06 -3.88
CA GLN A 384 11.24 -3.13 -4.90
C GLN A 384 12.13 -4.38 -4.75
N GLN A 385 12.60 -4.70 -3.54
CA GLN A 385 13.47 -5.86 -3.32
C GLN A 385 12.75 -7.18 -3.67
N ALA A 386 11.48 -7.30 -3.29
CA ALA A 386 10.65 -8.46 -3.64
C ALA A 386 10.53 -8.62 -5.15
N ASN A 387 10.34 -7.52 -5.88
CA ASN A 387 10.18 -7.54 -7.33
C ASN A 387 11.49 -7.89 -8.07
N TYR A 388 12.66 -7.50 -7.54
CA TYR A 388 13.96 -7.98 -8.07
C TYR A 388 14.11 -9.50 -7.89
N ILE A 389 13.76 -10.04 -6.72
CA ILE A 389 13.81 -11.49 -6.48
C ILE A 389 12.79 -12.22 -7.36
N GLY A 390 11.55 -11.71 -7.40
CA GLY A 390 10.46 -12.26 -8.21
C GLY A 390 10.82 -12.34 -9.70
N THR A 391 11.49 -11.33 -10.25
CA THR A 391 11.90 -11.36 -11.66
C THR A 391 12.91 -12.49 -11.94
N HIS A 392 13.92 -12.68 -11.07
CA HIS A 392 14.84 -13.83 -11.20
C HIS A 392 14.12 -15.17 -11.02
N TYR A 393 13.21 -15.24 -10.06
CA TYR A 393 12.42 -16.43 -9.76
C TYR A 393 11.55 -16.86 -10.95
N TRP A 394 10.79 -15.92 -11.54
CA TRP A 394 9.93 -16.20 -12.70
C TRP A 394 10.73 -16.49 -13.97
N ASN A 395 11.83 -15.75 -14.23
CA ASN A 395 12.72 -16.06 -15.35
C ASN A 395 13.30 -17.48 -15.22
N THR A 396 13.67 -17.90 -14.01
CA THR A 396 14.17 -19.25 -13.74
C THR A 396 13.12 -20.30 -14.05
N GLN A 397 11.85 -20.08 -13.65
CA GLN A 397 10.78 -21.02 -13.93
C GLN A 397 10.40 -21.10 -15.42
N GLU A 398 10.46 -19.98 -16.13
CA GLU A 398 10.24 -19.95 -17.58
C GLU A 398 11.26 -20.80 -18.33
N SER A 399 12.50 -20.84 -17.86
CA SER A 399 13.55 -21.68 -18.48
C SER A 399 13.32 -23.19 -18.34
N TYR A 400 12.36 -23.64 -17.52
CA TYR A 400 11.99 -25.05 -17.39
C TYR A 400 10.95 -25.51 -18.43
N PHE A 401 10.36 -24.61 -19.22
CA PHE A 401 9.42 -24.98 -20.26
C PHE A 401 10.13 -25.81 -21.34
N THR A 402 9.57 -26.99 -21.66
CA THR A 402 10.03 -27.83 -22.76
C THR A 402 9.12 -27.62 -23.97
N TYR A 403 9.72 -27.29 -25.12
CA TYR A 403 8.99 -27.01 -26.37
C TYR A 403 9.06 -28.18 -27.38
N GLY A 404 9.63 -29.33 -26.98
CA GLY A 404 9.75 -30.52 -27.82
C GLY A 404 8.65 -31.54 -27.53
N ALA A 405 8.04 -32.10 -28.58
CA ALA A 405 6.91 -33.03 -28.49
C ALA A 405 7.22 -34.38 -27.79
N GLU A 406 8.48 -34.67 -27.43
CA GLU A 406 8.92 -35.97 -26.90
C GLU A 406 9.43 -35.94 -25.44
N GLU A 407 9.53 -34.77 -24.78
CA GLU A 407 10.10 -34.66 -23.43
C GLU A 407 9.19 -33.86 -22.48
N GLU A 408 8.54 -34.56 -21.56
CA GLU A 408 7.70 -33.96 -20.52
C GLU A 408 8.57 -33.33 -19.42
N SER A 409 8.37 -32.04 -19.14
CA SER A 409 9.09 -31.33 -18.07
C SER A 409 8.82 -31.99 -16.71
N PRO A 410 9.84 -32.18 -15.83
CA PRO A 410 9.63 -32.68 -14.48
C PRO A 410 8.82 -31.72 -13.59
N VAL A 411 8.73 -30.44 -14.01
CA VAL A 411 7.94 -29.39 -13.36
C VAL A 411 6.56 -29.34 -14.01
N ASP A 412 5.53 -29.20 -13.17
CA ASP A 412 4.18 -28.91 -13.61
C ASP A 412 3.97 -27.39 -13.66
N HIS A 413 3.93 -26.86 -14.88
CA HIS A 413 3.89 -25.41 -15.11
C HIS A 413 2.53 -24.80 -14.74
N ASP A 414 1.44 -25.57 -14.82
CA ASP A 414 0.08 -25.08 -14.54
C ASP A 414 -0.11 -24.74 -13.05
N ILE A 415 0.79 -25.22 -12.19
CA ILE A 415 0.81 -24.87 -10.77
C ILE A 415 1.12 -23.39 -10.56
N SER A 416 2.08 -22.84 -11.31
CA SER A 416 2.57 -21.46 -11.09
C SER A 416 2.19 -20.51 -12.24
N PHE A 417 1.82 -21.05 -13.39
CA PHE A 417 1.39 -20.32 -14.57
C PHE A 417 -0.09 -20.56 -14.85
N ARG A 418 -0.70 -19.59 -15.53
CA ARG A 418 -2.03 -19.74 -16.12
C ARG A 418 -1.88 -19.84 -17.64
N PRO A 419 -2.51 -20.84 -18.29
CA PRO A 419 -2.65 -20.85 -19.72
C PRO A 419 -3.65 -19.76 -20.16
N GLY A 420 -3.41 -19.17 -21.31
CA GLY A 420 -4.25 -18.15 -21.93
C GLY A 420 -4.04 -18.14 -23.44
N ILE A 421 -4.92 -17.48 -24.19
CA ILE A 421 -4.79 -17.37 -25.64
C ILE A 421 -4.38 -15.94 -25.97
N GLY A 422 -3.24 -15.80 -26.64
CA GLY A 422 -2.73 -14.53 -27.14
C GLY A 422 -3.61 -13.94 -28.24
N ALA A 423 -3.41 -12.65 -28.56
CA ALA A 423 -4.17 -11.97 -29.61
C ALA A 423 -3.99 -12.56 -31.02
N ASP A 424 -2.91 -13.33 -31.21
CA ASP A 424 -2.56 -14.12 -32.39
C ASP A 424 -3.20 -15.52 -32.43
N GLY A 425 -3.88 -15.93 -31.35
CA GLY A 425 -4.47 -17.26 -31.20
C GLY A 425 -3.49 -18.32 -30.67
N ALA A 426 -2.26 -17.97 -30.33
CA ALA A 426 -1.29 -18.89 -29.74
C ALA A 426 -1.57 -19.10 -28.25
N GLU A 427 -1.23 -20.27 -27.71
CA GLU A 427 -1.23 -20.50 -26.27
C GLU A 427 -0.10 -19.70 -25.62
N THR A 428 -0.43 -19.01 -24.54
CA THR A 428 0.46 -18.13 -23.78
C THR A 428 0.37 -18.50 -22.31
N PHE A 429 1.49 -18.47 -21.62
CA PHE A 429 1.56 -18.74 -20.19
C PHE A 429 1.94 -17.45 -19.47
N THR A 430 1.13 -17.04 -18.50
CA THR A 430 1.44 -15.89 -17.64
C THR A 430 1.54 -16.33 -16.19
N PRO A 431 2.44 -15.77 -15.37
CA PRO A 431 2.55 -16.14 -13.97
C PRO A 431 1.28 -15.83 -13.17
N ARG A 432 0.95 -16.71 -12.21
CA ARG A 432 -0.06 -16.47 -11.18
C ARG A 432 0.57 -15.61 -10.08
N THR A 433 0.64 -14.30 -10.33
CA THR A 433 1.29 -13.36 -9.40
C THR A 433 0.57 -12.02 -9.28
N LEU A 434 0.73 -11.38 -8.13
CA LEU A 434 0.37 -9.99 -7.84
C LEU A 434 1.63 -9.23 -7.45
N ILE A 435 1.91 -8.15 -8.17
CA ILE A 435 3.10 -7.32 -8.04
C ILE A 435 2.67 -5.94 -7.61
N TYR A 436 3.01 -5.58 -6.37
CA TYR A 436 2.81 -4.24 -5.83
C TYR A 436 4.13 -3.50 -5.80
N ASP A 437 4.11 -2.27 -6.32
CA ASP A 437 5.25 -1.37 -6.20
C ASP A 437 4.80 0.09 -6.21
N LEU A 438 5.71 0.97 -5.78
CA LEU A 438 5.47 2.40 -5.76
C LEU A 438 5.53 2.99 -7.18
N LYS A 439 4.92 4.16 -7.34
CA LYS A 439 5.02 4.93 -8.57
C LYS A 439 6.50 5.17 -8.95
N GLY A 440 6.82 4.85 -10.20
CA GLY A 440 8.17 4.98 -10.76
C GLY A 440 9.06 3.73 -10.63
N ALA A 441 8.65 2.70 -9.88
CA ALA A 441 9.46 1.51 -9.67
C ALA A 441 9.35 0.44 -10.78
N PHE A 442 8.23 0.41 -11.50
CA PHE A 442 7.97 -0.52 -12.62
C PHE A 442 8.85 -0.28 -13.86
N GLY A 443 9.62 0.81 -13.90
CA GLY A 443 10.55 1.11 -14.98
C GLY A 443 9.88 1.14 -16.35
N THR A 444 10.26 0.19 -17.21
CA THR A 444 9.78 0.07 -18.60
C THR A 444 8.53 -0.78 -18.73
N LEU A 445 8.15 -1.51 -17.68
CA LEU A 445 7.00 -2.40 -17.68
C LEU A 445 5.71 -1.57 -17.74
N ARG A 446 4.81 -1.95 -18.64
CA ARG A 446 3.49 -1.35 -18.78
C ARG A 446 2.44 -2.26 -18.17
N ARG A 447 1.37 -1.67 -17.66
CA ARG A 447 0.21 -2.45 -17.19
C ARG A 447 -0.45 -3.21 -18.34
N GLU A 448 -0.53 -2.58 -19.50
CA GLU A 448 -1.01 -3.20 -20.74
C GLU A 448 0.21 -3.63 -21.57
N ASN A 449 0.35 -4.95 -21.75
CA ASN A 449 1.42 -5.57 -22.52
C ASN A 449 0.93 -5.88 -23.95
N ALA A 450 1.86 -6.19 -24.85
CA ALA A 450 1.58 -6.53 -26.25
C ALA A 450 0.52 -7.65 -26.43
N LEU A 451 0.42 -8.58 -25.47
CA LEU A 451 -0.60 -9.63 -25.44
C LEU A 451 -2.05 -9.10 -25.31
N TYR A 452 -2.24 -7.95 -24.67
CA TYR A 452 -3.56 -7.40 -24.32
C TYR A 452 -3.90 -6.10 -25.06
N GLU A 453 -2.94 -5.44 -25.72
CA GLU A 453 -3.14 -4.18 -26.46
C GLU A 453 -4.26 -4.25 -27.52
N LEU A 454 -4.49 -5.43 -28.13
CA LEU A 454 -5.49 -5.62 -29.17
C LEU A 454 -6.92 -5.85 -28.64
N GLN A 455 -7.10 -6.25 -27.37
CA GLN A 455 -8.43 -6.48 -26.80
C GLN A 455 -9.18 -5.18 -26.46
N HIS A 456 -8.50 -4.04 -26.33
CA HIS A 456 -9.12 -2.73 -26.03
C HIS A 456 -9.30 -1.81 -27.24
N GLN A 457 -8.76 -2.16 -28.42
CA GLN A 457 -9.10 -1.45 -29.67
C GLN A 457 -10.55 -1.72 -30.15
N GLY A 458 -11.25 -2.69 -29.55
CA GLY A 458 -12.60 -3.09 -29.92
C GLY A 458 -13.75 -2.37 -29.20
N ASN A 459 -13.50 -1.51 -28.20
CA ASN A 459 -14.57 -0.87 -27.42
C ASN A 459 -14.52 0.67 -27.48
N PRO A 460 -14.88 1.30 -28.62
CA PRO A 460 -14.94 2.75 -28.77
C PRO A 460 -16.01 3.43 -27.89
N ALA A 461 -16.76 2.68 -27.07
CA ALA A 461 -17.74 3.23 -26.14
C ALA A 461 -17.15 3.79 -24.84
N GLN A 462 -15.89 3.45 -24.48
CA GLN A 462 -15.22 4.01 -23.30
C GLN A 462 -14.31 5.20 -23.61
N GLN A 463 -14.02 5.48 -24.88
CA GLN A 463 -13.36 6.72 -25.29
C GLN A 463 -14.40 7.79 -25.66
N SER A 464 -14.59 8.70 -24.71
CA SER A 464 -15.10 10.06 -24.93
C SER A 464 -16.62 10.27 -24.99
N GLN A 465 -17.24 10.32 -23.81
CA GLN A 465 -18.40 11.18 -23.56
C GLN A 465 -17.99 12.61 -23.12
N TRP A 466 -16.68 12.89 -23.05
CA TRP A 466 -16.12 14.20 -22.72
C TRP A 466 -15.74 14.94 -24.02
N GLY A 467 -16.52 15.94 -24.42
CA GLY A 467 -16.25 16.75 -25.62
C GLY A 467 -15.06 17.73 -25.52
N GLY A 468 -14.21 17.58 -24.50
CA GLY A 468 -13.02 18.42 -24.31
C GLY A 468 -11.76 17.68 -24.75
N ASN A 469 -10.86 18.38 -25.45
CA ASN A 469 -9.51 17.90 -25.69
C ASN A 469 -8.80 17.76 -24.34
N THR A 470 -8.87 16.59 -23.72
CA THR A 470 -7.96 16.20 -22.66
C THR A 470 -6.58 16.06 -23.29
N ILE A 471 -5.65 16.93 -22.89
CA ILE A 471 -4.22 16.75 -23.17
C ILE A 471 -3.70 15.88 -22.02
N PRO A 472 -3.49 14.57 -22.21
CA PRO A 472 -2.84 13.76 -21.18
C PRO A 472 -1.41 14.29 -21.02
N LEU A 473 -1.11 14.85 -19.85
CA LEU A 473 0.27 15.13 -19.42
C LEU A 473 0.90 13.80 -19.04
N ASN A 474 1.24 13.00 -20.05
CA ASN A 474 2.00 11.78 -19.86
C ASN A 474 3.45 12.18 -19.61
N LEU A 475 4.02 11.71 -18.49
CA LEU A 475 5.47 11.73 -18.33
C LEU A 475 6.10 11.00 -19.52
N PRO A 476 7.26 11.46 -20.02
CA PRO A 476 7.93 10.78 -21.12
C PRO A 476 8.17 9.32 -20.74
N PRO A 477 7.77 8.34 -21.58
CA PRO A 477 7.90 6.94 -21.26
C PRO A 477 9.38 6.58 -21.05
N ILE A 478 9.67 5.77 -20.03
CA ILE A 478 11.02 5.28 -19.76
C ILE A 478 11.45 4.41 -20.95
N ALA A 479 12.59 4.73 -21.55
CA ALA A 479 13.09 4.00 -22.70
C ALA A 479 13.52 2.58 -22.31
N PRO A 480 13.12 1.54 -23.08
CA PRO A 480 13.52 0.16 -22.83
C PRO A 480 15.04 0.02 -22.93
N SER A 481 15.62 -0.83 -22.07
CA SER A 481 17.04 -1.17 -22.10
C SER A 481 17.40 -1.82 -23.44
N SER A 482 18.68 -1.78 -23.85
CA SER A 482 19.14 -2.49 -25.03
C SER A 482 18.92 -4.00 -24.95
N TYR A 483 18.90 -4.54 -23.72
CA TYR A 483 18.53 -5.92 -23.42
C TYR A 483 17.07 -6.20 -23.80
N GLN A 484 16.14 -5.40 -23.27
CA GLN A 484 14.71 -5.58 -23.55
C GLN A 484 14.41 -5.37 -25.04
N GLN A 485 15.01 -4.37 -25.69
CA GLN A 485 14.84 -4.16 -27.13
C GLN A 485 15.31 -5.35 -27.97
N ALA A 486 16.41 -6.00 -27.59
CA ALA A 486 16.90 -7.19 -28.28
C ALA A 486 15.95 -8.38 -28.05
N LEU A 487 15.44 -8.54 -26.82
CA LEU A 487 14.49 -9.59 -26.49
C LEU A 487 13.17 -9.44 -27.27
N ASP A 488 12.62 -8.23 -27.31
CA ASP A 488 11.38 -7.92 -28.04
C ASP A 488 11.53 -8.14 -29.57
N GLN A 489 12.75 -7.95 -30.10
CA GLN A 489 13.07 -8.19 -31.51
C GLN A 489 13.49 -9.63 -31.82
N GLY A 490 13.58 -10.49 -30.79
CA GLY A 490 14.06 -11.86 -30.92
C GLY A 490 15.53 -12.01 -31.30
N LEU A 491 16.32 -10.97 -31.04
CA LEU A 491 17.77 -10.96 -31.23
C LEU A 491 18.48 -11.50 -29.99
N THR A 492 19.71 -11.99 -30.15
CA THR A 492 20.54 -12.39 -29.00
C THR A 492 20.78 -11.18 -28.10
N PRO A 493 20.34 -11.20 -26.83
CA PRO A 493 20.43 -10.04 -25.98
C PRO A 493 21.89 -9.78 -25.53
N PRO A 494 22.28 -8.49 -25.38
CA PRO A 494 23.59 -8.14 -24.83
C PRO A 494 23.75 -8.63 -23.39
N THR A 495 25.00 -8.82 -22.94
CA THR A 495 25.26 -9.19 -21.54
C THR A 495 24.94 -8.04 -20.60
N LEU A 496 24.14 -8.30 -19.57
CA LEU A 496 23.82 -7.34 -18.54
C LEU A 496 25.00 -7.12 -17.57
N SER A 497 25.12 -5.89 -17.10
CA SER A 497 25.98 -5.49 -15.99
C SER A 497 25.19 -4.71 -14.94
N THR A 498 25.78 -4.54 -13.76
CA THR A 498 25.19 -3.78 -12.65
C THR A 498 24.92 -2.31 -13.00
N GLU A 499 25.62 -1.76 -14.00
CA GLU A 499 25.41 -0.41 -14.52
C GLU A 499 24.23 -0.33 -15.51
N THR A 500 23.94 -1.43 -16.22
CA THR A 500 22.87 -1.46 -17.25
C THR A 500 21.49 -1.72 -16.68
N VAL A 501 21.40 -2.42 -15.54
CA VAL A 501 20.13 -2.78 -14.89
C VAL A 501 19.72 -1.64 -13.94
N ARG A 502 18.69 -0.89 -14.30
CA ARG A 502 18.17 0.25 -13.52
C ARG A 502 16.95 -0.13 -12.70
N PHE A 503 16.09 -0.95 -13.28
CA PHE A 503 14.84 -1.43 -12.67
C PHE A 503 14.78 -2.96 -12.70
N TRP A 504 13.93 -3.55 -11.86
CA TRP A 504 13.68 -4.99 -11.91
C TRP A 504 13.05 -5.43 -13.25
N SER A 505 12.33 -4.53 -13.93
CA SER A 505 11.76 -4.79 -15.25
C SER A 505 12.77 -4.89 -16.39
N ASP A 506 14.01 -4.39 -16.24
CA ASP A 506 14.97 -4.27 -17.36
C ASP A 506 15.51 -5.63 -17.87
N TYR A 507 15.31 -6.72 -17.10
CA TYR A 507 15.76 -8.08 -17.41
C TYR A 507 14.64 -9.13 -17.31
N ASN A 508 13.39 -8.68 -17.34
CA ASN A 508 12.21 -9.54 -17.24
C ASN A 508 11.91 -10.21 -18.59
N HIS A 509 11.73 -11.53 -18.59
CA HIS A 509 11.43 -12.30 -19.81
C HIS A 509 9.94 -12.46 -20.07
N LEU A 510 9.13 -12.34 -19.02
CA LEU A 510 7.74 -12.78 -19.04
C LEU A 510 6.76 -11.65 -19.27
N PHE A 511 5.60 -11.98 -19.84
CA PHE A 511 4.45 -11.10 -19.81
C PHE A 511 3.59 -11.41 -18.58
N TYR A 512 3.15 -10.34 -17.91
CA TYR A 512 2.22 -10.44 -16.79
C TYR A 512 0.80 -10.11 -17.25
N HIS A 513 -0.18 -10.69 -16.55
CA HIS A 513 -1.57 -10.31 -16.72
C HIS A 513 -1.78 -8.85 -16.25
N PRO A 514 -2.66 -8.03 -16.88
CA PRO A 514 -2.83 -6.62 -16.51
C PRO A 514 -3.34 -6.38 -15.09
N LYS A 515 -3.98 -7.38 -14.48
CA LYS A 515 -4.39 -7.38 -13.06
C LYS A 515 -3.26 -7.75 -12.09
N SER A 516 -2.19 -8.38 -12.58
CA SER A 516 -1.01 -8.71 -11.77
C SER A 516 -0.21 -7.47 -11.41
N ILE A 517 -0.30 -6.38 -12.20
CA ILE A 517 0.50 -5.17 -12.00
C ILE A 517 -0.33 -4.13 -11.25
N VAL A 518 0.00 -3.92 -9.97
CA VAL A 518 -0.69 -2.97 -9.08
C VAL A 518 0.26 -1.86 -8.66
N GLN A 519 0.07 -0.67 -9.23
CA GLN A 519 0.87 0.50 -8.90
C GLN A 519 0.20 1.34 -7.81
N LEU A 520 0.92 1.58 -6.71
CA LEU A 520 0.50 2.48 -5.63
C LEU A 520 0.90 3.92 -5.99
N ASN A 521 -0.05 4.85 -5.95
CA ASN A 521 0.12 6.22 -6.47
C ASN A 521 0.36 7.26 -5.38
N GLU A 522 0.11 6.89 -4.12
CA GLU A 522 0.18 7.73 -2.93
C GLU A 522 1.64 8.06 -2.56
N TYR A 523 2.56 7.15 -2.89
CA TYR A 523 4.00 7.27 -2.64
C TYR A 523 4.80 7.12 -3.94
N GLU A 524 5.90 7.87 -4.03
CA GLU A 524 6.85 7.82 -5.14
C GLU A 524 8.16 7.18 -4.67
N LEU A 525 8.75 6.34 -5.53
CA LEU A 525 10.01 5.67 -5.25
C LEU A 525 11.13 6.71 -4.98
N ASN A 526 11.87 6.52 -3.89
CA ASN A 526 12.98 7.40 -3.46
C ASN A 526 12.57 8.86 -3.15
N SER A 527 11.34 9.10 -2.70
CA SER A 527 10.90 10.44 -2.27
C SER A 527 11.58 10.88 -0.96
N ASP A 528 12.40 11.93 -1.03
CA ASP A 528 12.99 12.57 0.16
C ASP A 528 11.94 13.29 1.03
N LEU A 529 10.83 13.69 0.44
CA LEU A 529 9.77 14.48 1.10
C LEU A 529 8.75 13.60 1.83
N MET A 530 8.43 12.43 1.27
CA MET A 530 7.50 11.46 1.83
C MET A 530 8.09 10.05 1.73
N PRO A 531 9.11 9.73 2.56
CA PRO A 531 9.76 8.43 2.53
C PRO A 531 8.81 7.32 3.00
N PHE A 532 8.79 6.21 2.27
CA PHE A 532 7.99 5.03 2.57
C PHE A 532 8.85 4.01 3.35
N GLU A 533 9.33 4.39 4.54
CA GLU A 533 10.26 3.58 5.35
C GLU A 533 9.70 3.15 6.71
N GLN A 534 8.68 3.82 7.25
CA GLN A 534 8.11 3.51 8.56
C GLN A 534 7.02 2.44 8.44
N TRP A 535 7.08 1.39 9.27
CA TRP A 535 6.11 0.30 9.28
C TRP A 535 4.64 0.77 9.33
N SER A 536 4.32 1.71 10.22
CA SER A 536 2.95 2.25 10.40
C SER A 536 2.41 2.94 9.14
N LYS A 537 3.27 3.47 8.26
CA LYS A 537 2.84 4.07 6.99
C LYS A 537 2.36 3.03 5.98
N GLY A 538 2.92 1.82 6.00
CA GLY A 538 2.41 0.72 5.19
C GLY A 538 1.07 0.21 5.67
N GLU A 539 0.90 0.12 6.99
CA GLU A 539 -0.39 -0.24 7.61
C GLU A 539 -1.48 0.77 7.25
N GLU A 540 -1.19 2.07 7.42
CA GLU A 540 -2.11 3.16 7.07
C GLU A 540 -2.48 3.14 5.58
N LEU A 541 -1.49 2.93 4.70
CA LEU A 541 -1.70 2.85 3.26
C LEU A 541 -2.62 1.68 2.89
N PHE A 542 -2.36 0.48 3.42
CA PHE A 542 -3.21 -0.68 3.18
C PHE A 542 -4.64 -0.42 3.66
N ALA A 543 -4.81 0.05 4.90
CA ALA A 543 -6.13 0.27 5.48
C ALA A 543 -6.97 1.31 4.70
N ASN A 544 -6.32 2.31 4.10
CA ASN A 544 -6.99 3.28 3.25
C ASN A 544 -7.40 2.67 1.90
N LEU A 545 -6.48 1.97 1.23
CA LEU A 545 -6.75 1.33 -0.05
C LEU A 545 -7.83 0.24 0.05
N ASP A 546 -7.79 -0.56 1.11
CA ASP A 546 -8.78 -1.62 1.34
C ASP A 546 -10.18 -1.03 1.59
N ARG A 547 -10.27 0.06 2.36
CA ARG A 547 -11.53 0.79 2.58
C ARG A 547 -12.12 1.36 1.29
N GLU A 548 -11.28 1.83 0.37
CA GLU A 548 -11.71 2.47 -0.87
C GLU A 548 -12.06 1.48 -1.99
N HIS A 549 -11.35 0.35 -2.05
CA HIS A 549 -11.35 -0.51 -3.22
C HIS A 549 -11.61 -1.99 -2.95
N ASP A 550 -11.69 -2.42 -1.70
CA ASP A 550 -11.69 -3.83 -1.29
C ASP A 550 -10.55 -4.59 -1.99
N LEU A 551 -9.34 -4.41 -1.48
CA LEU A 551 -8.11 -4.74 -2.19
C LEU A 551 -8.06 -6.21 -2.61
N LEU A 552 -8.47 -7.11 -1.71
CA LEU A 552 -8.49 -8.55 -2.00
C LEU A 552 -9.54 -8.92 -3.04
N ASP A 553 -10.76 -8.37 -2.94
CA ASP A 553 -11.82 -8.65 -3.91
C ASP A 553 -11.46 -8.14 -5.32
N ARG A 554 -10.78 -7.00 -5.39
CA ARG A 554 -10.35 -6.42 -6.66
C ARG A 554 -9.20 -7.18 -7.30
N ASP A 555 -8.16 -7.46 -6.51
CA ASP A 555 -6.86 -7.91 -7.04
C ASP A 555 -6.65 -9.42 -6.87
N LEU A 556 -6.97 -9.98 -5.71
CA LEU A 556 -6.69 -11.37 -5.37
C LEU A 556 -7.78 -12.34 -5.84
N ARG A 557 -9.06 -12.01 -5.58
CA ARG A 557 -10.21 -12.89 -5.89
C ARG A 557 -10.25 -13.39 -7.33
N PRO A 558 -9.95 -12.58 -8.37
CA PRO A 558 -9.94 -13.09 -9.75
C PRO A 558 -8.95 -14.24 -9.97
N PHE A 559 -7.80 -14.22 -9.30
CA PHE A 559 -6.83 -15.31 -9.41
C PHE A 559 -7.23 -16.52 -8.58
N LEU A 560 -7.90 -16.31 -7.44
CA LEU A 560 -8.44 -17.40 -6.61
C LEU A 560 -9.56 -18.16 -7.33
N GLU A 561 -10.47 -17.45 -8.01
CA GLU A 561 -11.56 -18.06 -8.79
C GLU A 561 -11.06 -18.84 -10.01
N GLU A 562 -9.88 -18.50 -10.53
CA GLU A 562 -9.20 -19.23 -11.61
C GLU A 562 -8.44 -20.49 -11.12
N CYS A 563 -8.37 -20.73 -9.80
CA CYS A 563 -7.70 -21.90 -9.24
C CYS A 563 -8.72 -23.00 -8.94
N ASP A 564 -8.56 -24.19 -9.53
CA ASP A 564 -9.40 -25.36 -9.18
C ASP A 564 -9.16 -25.80 -7.73
N GLN A 565 -7.88 -25.84 -7.33
CA GLN A 565 -7.47 -26.12 -5.96
C GLN A 565 -6.24 -25.29 -5.55
N LEU A 566 -6.41 -24.37 -4.61
CA LEU A 566 -5.29 -23.59 -4.06
C LEU A 566 -4.46 -24.44 -3.10
N GLN A 567 -3.15 -24.56 -3.35
CA GLN A 567 -2.21 -25.25 -2.46
C GLN A 567 -1.66 -24.32 -1.38
N GLY A 568 -1.28 -23.10 -1.76
CA GLY A 568 -0.74 -22.12 -0.85
C GLY A 568 -0.48 -20.77 -1.52
N ILE A 569 -0.30 -19.75 -0.69
CA ILE A 569 0.09 -18.41 -1.10
C ILE A 569 1.51 -18.14 -0.60
N GLN A 570 2.36 -17.70 -1.51
CA GLN A 570 3.72 -17.23 -1.21
C GLN A 570 3.72 -15.71 -1.24
N VAL A 571 4.28 -15.07 -0.23
CA VAL A 571 4.41 -13.61 -0.16
C VAL A 571 5.88 -13.25 0.00
N LEU A 572 6.42 -12.46 -0.92
CA LEU A 572 7.73 -11.85 -0.83
C LEU A 572 7.54 -10.39 -0.45
N SER A 573 8.12 -9.97 0.68
CA SER A 573 7.99 -8.58 1.13
C SER A 573 9.18 -8.12 1.96
N GLY A 574 9.53 -6.84 1.86
CA GLY A 574 10.43 -6.20 2.80
C GLY A 574 9.83 -6.19 4.21
N ILE A 575 10.58 -6.67 5.21
CA ILE A 575 10.14 -6.66 6.62
C ILE A 575 10.81 -5.56 7.43
N ASP A 576 11.81 -4.89 6.85
CA ASP A 576 12.61 -3.84 7.47
C ASP A 576 12.21 -2.41 7.08
N ASP A 577 11.14 -2.26 6.30
CA ASP A 577 10.58 -0.97 5.88
C ASP A 577 9.04 -0.93 5.99
N ALA A 578 8.41 0.07 5.35
CA ALA A 578 6.96 0.23 5.37
C ALA A 578 6.22 -0.94 4.71
N TRP A 579 6.85 -1.69 3.79
CA TRP A 579 6.20 -2.85 3.18
C TRP A 579 5.88 -3.94 4.18
N GLY A 580 6.60 -4.03 5.31
CA GLY A 580 6.31 -4.97 6.38
C GLY A 580 4.93 -4.74 7.01
N GLY A 581 4.54 -3.47 7.17
CA GLY A 581 3.21 -3.11 7.68
C GLY A 581 2.10 -3.36 6.66
N PHE A 582 2.37 -3.04 5.39
CA PHE A 582 1.45 -3.34 4.28
C PHE A 582 1.21 -4.85 4.15
N ALA A 583 2.28 -5.64 4.15
CA ALA A 583 2.24 -7.09 4.03
C ALA A 583 1.54 -7.74 5.22
N SER A 584 1.78 -7.25 6.44
CA SER A 584 1.11 -7.74 7.64
C SER A 584 -0.40 -7.63 7.55
N LYS A 585 -0.92 -6.45 7.14
CA LYS A 585 -2.37 -6.26 7.00
C LYS A 585 -2.96 -6.99 5.81
N TYR A 586 -2.21 -7.08 4.72
CA TYR A 586 -2.59 -7.91 3.58
C TYR A 586 -2.75 -9.38 4.01
N LEU A 587 -1.79 -9.94 4.76
CA LEU A 587 -1.82 -11.31 5.25
C LEU A 587 -2.95 -11.56 6.26
N GLU A 588 -3.22 -10.61 7.15
CA GLU A 588 -4.36 -10.66 8.09
C GLU A 588 -5.68 -10.79 7.31
N ARG A 589 -5.90 -9.90 6.34
CA ARG A 589 -7.10 -9.89 5.51
C ARG A 589 -7.23 -11.17 4.66
N VAL A 590 -6.11 -11.73 4.17
CA VAL A 590 -6.07 -13.01 3.44
C VAL A 590 -6.39 -14.18 4.38
N ALA A 591 -5.88 -14.16 5.61
CA ALA A 591 -6.15 -15.19 6.61
C ALA A 591 -7.63 -15.19 7.02
N ASP A 592 -8.25 -14.02 7.14
CA ASP A 592 -9.68 -13.88 7.44
C ASP A 592 -10.57 -14.45 6.33
N GLU A 593 -10.17 -14.26 5.07
CA GLU A 593 -10.98 -14.67 3.92
C GLU A 593 -10.81 -16.14 3.54
N LEU A 594 -9.56 -16.63 3.49
CA LEU A 594 -9.25 -18.01 3.10
C LEU A 594 -9.27 -18.98 4.28
N GLY A 595 -9.26 -18.47 5.52
CA GLY A 595 -9.22 -19.28 6.73
C GLY A 595 -7.97 -20.16 6.79
N LYS A 596 -8.15 -21.48 6.62
CA LYS A 596 -7.05 -22.46 6.70
C LYS A 596 -6.41 -22.67 5.33
N GLY A 597 -5.10 -22.47 5.24
CA GLY A 597 -4.30 -22.73 4.06
C GLY A 597 -2.83 -22.35 4.30
N SER A 598 -1.90 -22.91 3.53
CA SER A 598 -0.49 -22.58 3.67
C SER A 598 -0.21 -21.17 3.14
N ARG A 599 0.36 -20.32 3.99
CA ARG A 599 0.73 -18.92 3.70
C ARG A 599 2.18 -18.73 4.08
N TRP A 600 3.05 -18.84 3.10
CA TRP A 600 4.50 -18.74 3.29
C TRP A 600 4.95 -17.31 3.01
N VAL A 601 5.69 -16.73 3.94
CA VAL A 601 6.21 -15.37 3.82
C VAL A 601 7.73 -15.41 3.78
N PHE A 602 8.30 -14.96 2.66
CA PHE A 602 9.73 -14.72 2.54
C PHE A 602 10.02 -13.27 2.92
N GLY A 603 10.42 -13.07 4.17
CA GLY A 603 10.67 -11.75 4.75
C GLY A 603 12.05 -11.24 4.40
N LEU A 604 12.11 -10.21 3.56
CA LEU A 604 13.36 -9.67 3.02
C LEU A 604 13.88 -8.57 3.93
N GLN A 605 15.16 -8.67 4.31
CA GLN A 605 15.83 -7.67 5.13
C GLN A 605 17.08 -7.16 4.41
N ASP A 606 17.24 -5.84 4.31
CA ASP A 606 18.47 -5.27 3.79
C ASP A 606 19.56 -5.26 4.86
N THR A 607 20.54 -6.16 4.72
CA THR A 607 21.65 -6.34 5.68
C THR A 607 22.87 -5.49 5.35
N GLN A 608 22.76 -4.54 4.41
CA GLN A 608 23.83 -3.62 4.08
C GLN A 608 24.18 -2.65 5.22
N ARG A 609 25.42 -2.16 5.24
CA ARG A 609 25.87 -1.19 6.24
C ARG A 609 25.22 0.18 5.97
N THR A 610 24.36 0.61 6.89
CA THR A 610 23.68 1.92 6.84
C THR A 610 24.08 2.81 8.03
N THR A 611 23.51 4.02 8.11
CA THR A 611 23.68 4.90 9.28
C THR A 611 23.03 4.27 10.51
N ARG A 612 23.56 4.57 11.70
CA ARG A 612 23.05 3.99 12.96
C ARG A 612 21.55 4.21 13.14
N ASP A 613 21.05 5.39 12.79
CA ASP A 613 19.64 5.75 12.96
C ASP A 613 18.74 4.98 11.98
N ARG A 614 19.16 4.85 10.71
CA ARG A 614 18.42 4.08 9.70
C ARG A 614 18.39 2.59 10.04
N TYR A 615 19.54 2.05 10.47
CA TYR A 615 19.63 0.68 10.93
C TYR A 615 18.73 0.39 12.14
N ALA A 616 18.65 1.35 13.08
CA ALA A 616 17.78 1.21 14.24
C ALA A 616 16.29 1.26 13.87
N LEU A 617 15.91 2.09 12.89
CA LEU A 617 14.57 2.10 12.31
C LEU A 617 14.25 0.76 11.61
N GLN A 618 15.17 0.26 10.78
CA GLN A 618 15.02 -1.05 10.10
C GLN A 618 14.76 -2.17 11.10
N LEU A 619 15.54 -2.25 12.19
CA LEU A 619 15.33 -3.25 13.22
C LEU A 619 14.01 -3.07 13.99
N ALA A 620 13.56 -1.83 14.20
CA ALA A 620 12.25 -1.58 14.82
C ALA A 620 11.11 -2.06 13.89
N ASN A 621 11.21 -1.80 12.59
CA ASN A 621 10.28 -2.31 11.59
C ASN A 621 10.30 -3.85 11.54
N VAL A 622 11.48 -4.48 11.57
CA VAL A 622 11.60 -5.95 11.63
C VAL A 622 10.90 -6.50 12.87
N ALA A 623 11.05 -5.86 14.03
CA ALA A 623 10.39 -6.28 15.26
C ALA A 623 8.86 -6.25 15.12
N GLN A 624 8.31 -5.15 14.59
CA GLN A 624 6.87 -5.02 14.35
C GLN A 624 6.38 -6.02 13.29
N SER A 625 7.11 -6.19 12.19
CA SER A 625 6.79 -7.18 11.15
C SER A 625 6.80 -8.60 11.69
N LEU A 626 7.82 -9.00 12.46
CA LEU A 626 7.90 -10.35 13.05
C LEU A 626 6.70 -10.63 13.96
N HIS A 627 6.35 -9.69 14.82
CA HIS A 627 5.21 -9.84 15.73
C HIS A 627 3.87 -9.95 15.00
N SER A 628 3.64 -9.08 14.01
CA SER A 628 2.34 -8.99 13.33
C SER A 628 2.16 -10.04 12.23
N ILE A 629 3.25 -10.52 11.60
CA ILE A 629 3.19 -11.57 10.57
C ILE A 629 3.01 -12.95 11.21
N ASP A 630 3.57 -13.21 12.40
CA ASP A 630 3.54 -14.52 13.04
C ASP A 630 2.12 -15.09 13.23
N THR A 631 1.15 -14.23 13.56
CA THR A 631 -0.24 -14.66 13.77
C THR A 631 -0.94 -15.08 12.49
N SER A 632 -0.57 -14.49 11.35
CA SER A 632 -1.29 -14.60 10.07
C SER A 632 -0.59 -15.55 9.08
N ALA A 633 0.75 -15.62 9.13
CA ALA A 633 1.54 -16.51 8.30
C ALA A 633 1.57 -17.93 8.86
N SER A 634 1.62 -18.92 7.97
CA SER A 634 1.78 -20.32 8.35
C SER A 634 3.27 -20.69 8.49
N MET A 635 4.12 -20.10 7.65
CA MET A 635 5.57 -20.12 7.76
C MET A 635 6.17 -18.76 7.39
N HIS A 636 7.18 -18.30 8.14
CA HIS A 636 7.96 -17.11 7.86
C HIS A 636 9.44 -17.46 7.70
N ILE A 637 10.05 -17.02 6.60
CA ILE A 637 11.43 -17.35 6.21
C ILE A 637 12.18 -16.03 6.02
N PRO A 638 12.89 -15.54 7.05
CA PRO A 638 13.70 -14.33 6.95
C PRO A 638 14.91 -14.55 6.03
N LEU A 639 15.13 -13.62 5.11
CA LEU A 639 16.23 -13.65 4.15
C LEU A 639 16.99 -12.32 4.15
N GLY A 640 18.27 -12.37 4.51
CA GLY A 640 19.17 -11.23 4.39
C GLY A 640 19.59 -10.98 2.94
N SER A 641 19.70 -9.71 2.53
CA SER A 641 20.19 -9.32 1.20
C SER A 641 21.64 -9.76 0.96
N VAL A 642 22.47 -9.71 2.01
CA VAL A 642 23.88 -10.13 1.99
C VAL A 642 24.16 -11.09 3.16
N PRO A 643 24.60 -12.33 2.87
CA PRO A 643 25.07 -13.30 3.88
C PRO A 643 26.27 -12.77 4.68
N THR A 644 26.43 -13.25 5.92
CA THR A 644 27.59 -12.89 6.76
C THR A 644 28.91 -13.41 6.23
N THR A 645 28.88 -14.62 5.67
CA THR A 645 30.04 -15.33 5.15
C THR A 645 29.70 -15.82 3.76
N LEU A 646 30.51 -15.41 2.79
CA LEU A 646 30.40 -15.87 1.40
C LEU A 646 31.54 -16.85 1.10
N PRO A 647 31.24 -18.02 0.53
CA PRO A 647 32.27 -18.96 0.10
C PRO A 647 33.01 -18.40 -1.13
N VAL A 648 34.23 -18.91 -1.37
CA VAL A 648 35.13 -18.39 -2.41
C VAL A 648 34.54 -18.45 -3.83
N TYR A 649 33.61 -19.39 -4.06
CA TYR A 649 32.95 -19.55 -5.35
C TYR A 649 31.77 -18.58 -5.57
N VAL A 650 31.40 -17.75 -4.58
CA VAL A 650 30.34 -16.72 -4.71
C VAL A 650 30.95 -15.33 -4.63
N THR A 651 30.67 -14.50 -5.62
CA THR A 651 30.92 -13.05 -5.51
C THR A 651 29.63 -12.28 -5.73
N LEU A 652 29.39 -11.28 -4.88
CA LEU A 652 28.21 -10.42 -4.95
C LEU A 652 28.65 -8.96 -5.02
N ASP A 653 27.97 -8.18 -5.86
CA ASP A 653 28.02 -6.73 -5.78
C ASP A 653 26.95 -6.26 -4.78
N ASN A 654 27.39 -5.96 -3.56
CA ASN A 654 26.50 -5.52 -2.50
C ASN A 654 25.75 -4.23 -2.85
N ALA A 655 26.26 -3.37 -3.72
CA ALA A 655 25.54 -2.14 -4.09
C ALA A 655 24.38 -2.40 -5.06
N SER A 656 24.36 -3.56 -5.71
CA SER A 656 23.36 -3.90 -6.73
C SER A 656 22.30 -4.86 -6.19
N ARG A 657 21.04 -4.40 -6.16
CA ARG A 657 19.89 -5.25 -5.82
C ARG A 657 19.75 -6.43 -6.79
N TRP A 658 20.05 -6.23 -8.07
CA TRP A 658 20.06 -7.30 -9.09
C TRP A 658 21.06 -8.42 -8.77
N SER A 659 22.22 -8.09 -8.20
CA SER A 659 23.23 -9.08 -7.79
C SER A 659 22.84 -9.84 -6.54
N THR A 660 22.42 -9.13 -5.49
CA THR A 660 22.03 -9.74 -4.20
C THR A 660 20.76 -10.59 -4.33
N SER A 661 19.76 -10.12 -5.08
CA SER A 661 18.50 -10.84 -5.30
C SER A 661 18.68 -12.17 -6.05
N ALA A 662 19.72 -12.31 -6.89
CA ALA A 662 19.95 -13.54 -7.64
C ALA A 662 20.31 -14.73 -6.74
N LEU A 663 21.09 -14.50 -5.67
CA LEU A 663 21.40 -15.54 -4.68
C LEU A 663 20.16 -15.91 -3.85
N GLN A 664 19.37 -14.92 -3.44
CA GLN A 664 18.13 -15.13 -2.70
C GLN A 664 17.12 -15.92 -3.54
N ALA A 665 16.94 -15.54 -4.82
CA ALA A 665 16.07 -16.24 -5.76
C ALA A 665 16.51 -17.70 -5.96
N ALA A 666 17.82 -17.97 -6.08
CA ALA A 666 18.34 -19.33 -6.18
C ALA A 666 17.98 -20.19 -4.95
N GLY A 667 18.02 -19.59 -3.75
CA GLY A 667 17.55 -20.20 -2.51
C GLY A 667 16.05 -20.49 -2.53
N ILE A 668 15.22 -19.45 -2.73
CA ILE A 668 13.75 -19.56 -2.71
C ILE A 668 13.25 -20.57 -3.76
N GLU A 669 13.75 -20.48 -5.00
CA GLU A 669 13.36 -21.37 -6.09
C GLU A 669 13.77 -22.82 -5.79
N SER A 670 14.97 -23.03 -5.23
CA SER A 670 15.43 -24.36 -4.83
C SER A 670 14.62 -24.96 -3.67
N LEU A 671 14.25 -24.15 -2.67
CA LEU A 671 13.46 -24.60 -1.54
C LEU A 671 12.02 -24.96 -1.91
N THR A 672 11.43 -24.19 -2.82
CA THR A 672 10.02 -24.32 -3.21
C THR A 672 9.80 -25.29 -4.38
N LEU A 673 10.86 -25.73 -5.06
CA LEU A 673 10.77 -26.69 -6.18
C LEU A 673 9.92 -27.93 -5.91
N PRO A 674 10.02 -28.62 -4.74
CA PRO A 674 9.22 -29.81 -4.45
C PRO A 674 7.70 -29.60 -4.63
N THR A 675 7.22 -28.37 -4.40
CA THR A 675 5.80 -28.00 -4.51
C THR A 675 5.29 -27.91 -5.95
N ARG A 676 6.21 -27.76 -6.91
CA ARG A 676 5.92 -27.60 -8.34
C ARG A 676 6.29 -28.83 -9.18
N LEU A 677 6.91 -29.85 -8.60
CA LEU A 677 7.21 -31.09 -9.33
C LEU A 677 5.92 -31.86 -9.65
N ARG A 678 5.92 -32.61 -10.75
CA ARG A 678 4.81 -33.53 -11.04
C ARG A 678 4.70 -34.58 -9.93
N ARG A 679 3.47 -35.01 -9.60
CA ARG A 679 3.20 -35.96 -8.50
C ARG A 679 3.88 -37.33 -8.66
N ASN A 680 4.30 -37.68 -9.88
CA ASN A 680 5.04 -38.92 -10.18
C ASN A 680 6.53 -38.82 -9.81
N GLN A 681 7.05 -37.62 -9.52
CA GLN A 681 8.42 -37.40 -9.10
C GLN A 681 8.58 -37.75 -7.61
N ALA A 682 9.62 -38.53 -7.28
CA ALA A 682 9.88 -38.93 -5.90
C ALA A 682 10.16 -37.76 -4.94
N ALA A 683 10.58 -36.61 -5.47
CA ALA A 683 10.85 -35.40 -4.70
C ALA A 683 9.64 -34.49 -4.50
N TYR A 684 8.47 -34.81 -5.06
CA TYR A 684 7.26 -34.01 -4.88
C TYR A 684 6.86 -33.90 -3.41
N ALA A 685 6.48 -32.69 -2.98
CA ALA A 685 5.90 -32.43 -1.67
C ALA A 685 5.02 -31.18 -1.70
N SER A 686 3.84 -31.22 -1.06
CA SER A 686 2.98 -30.04 -0.96
C SER A 686 3.46 -29.06 0.11
N PHE A 687 3.02 -27.79 0.02
CA PHE A 687 3.28 -26.80 1.08
C PHE A 687 2.85 -27.30 2.46
N ASP A 688 1.68 -27.92 2.57
CA ASP A 688 1.18 -28.53 3.81
C ASP A 688 2.12 -29.63 4.35
N SER A 689 2.66 -30.49 3.48
CA SER A 689 3.62 -31.53 3.88
C SER A 689 4.95 -30.96 4.37
N LEU A 690 5.44 -29.90 3.72
CA LEU A 690 6.66 -29.22 4.14
C LEU A 690 6.43 -28.49 5.48
N GLU A 691 5.29 -27.82 5.61
CA GLU A 691 4.90 -27.13 6.84
C GLU A 691 4.75 -28.09 8.02
N ALA A 692 4.08 -29.23 7.85
CA ALA A 692 3.94 -30.24 8.91
C ALA A 692 5.28 -30.81 9.40
N THR A 693 6.29 -30.82 8.52
CA THR A 693 7.66 -31.24 8.88
C THR A 693 8.39 -30.16 9.67
N LEU A 694 8.26 -28.90 9.26
CA LEU A 694 8.94 -27.77 9.90
C LEU A 694 8.28 -27.38 11.23
N ASN A 695 6.96 -27.17 11.22
CA ASN A 695 6.17 -26.71 12.35
C ASN A 695 5.49 -27.87 13.08
N GLY A 696 6.31 -28.76 13.61
CA GLY A 696 5.86 -30.04 14.13
C GLY A 696 4.96 -30.01 15.36
N ASP A 697 5.04 -28.95 16.16
CA ASP A 697 4.31 -28.75 17.41
C ASP A 697 3.27 -27.62 17.29
N GLY A 698 3.09 -27.07 16.09
CA GLY A 698 2.15 -25.99 15.75
C GLY A 698 2.58 -24.57 16.15
N LYS A 699 3.69 -24.44 16.89
CA LYS A 699 4.19 -23.20 17.46
C LYS A 699 5.36 -22.57 16.67
N ARG A 700 6.27 -23.39 16.12
CA ARG A 700 7.52 -22.91 15.48
C ARG A 700 7.32 -22.58 14.00
N ARG A 701 6.93 -21.33 13.70
CA ARG A 701 6.57 -20.86 12.35
C ARG A 701 7.69 -20.17 11.57
N ILE A 702 8.80 -19.82 12.20
CA ILE A 702 9.99 -19.23 11.60
C ILE A 702 11.04 -20.30 11.27
N ALA A 703 11.58 -20.28 10.05
CA ALA A 703 12.66 -21.17 9.61
C ALA A 703 13.83 -20.39 8.95
N ALA A 704 15.05 -20.84 9.22
CA ALA A 704 16.27 -20.29 8.62
C ALA A 704 16.59 -20.99 7.29
N CYS A 705 17.02 -20.23 6.29
CA CYS A 705 17.38 -20.73 4.96
C CYS A 705 18.91 -20.78 4.80
N SER A 706 19.43 -21.92 4.33
CA SER A 706 20.85 -22.10 4.02
C SER A 706 21.03 -22.91 2.73
N LEU A 707 22.16 -22.72 2.05
CA LEU A 707 22.42 -23.32 0.75
C LEU A 707 23.90 -23.64 0.49
N SER A 708 24.16 -24.60 -0.38
CA SER A 708 25.48 -24.96 -0.90
C SER A 708 25.37 -25.25 -2.39
N ILE A 709 26.39 -24.85 -3.15
CA ILE A 709 26.33 -24.87 -4.61
C ILE A 709 27.62 -25.48 -5.12
N THR A 710 27.49 -26.39 -6.09
CA THR A 710 28.63 -27.01 -6.75
C THR A 710 28.35 -27.19 -8.24
N ASP A 711 29.42 -27.37 -9.01
CA ASP A 711 29.30 -27.85 -10.39
C ASP A 711 28.76 -29.29 -10.38
N ALA A 712 27.77 -29.57 -11.24
CA ALA A 712 27.15 -30.88 -11.35
C ALA A 712 28.16 -31.95 -11.79
N ALA A 713 29.15 -31.60 -12.62
CA ALA A 713 30.19 -32.52 -13.06
C ALA A 713 31.00 -33.10 -11.88
N VAL A 714 31.21 -32.33 -10.82
CA VAL A 714 31.93 -32.76 -9.61
C VAL A 714 31.16 -33.84 -8.84
N LEU A 715 29.83 -33.82 -8.91
CA LEU A 715 28.97 -34.83 -8.28
C LEU A 715 28.94 -36.14 -9.09
N GLU A 716 29.04 -36.05 -10.42
CA GLU A 716 29.07 -37.21 -11.32
C GLU A 716 30.43 -37.92 -11.33
N GLU A 717 31.53 -37.18 -11.11
CA GLU A 717 32.90 -37.73 -11.03
C GLU A 717 33.21 -38.49 -9.73
N GLN A 718 32.30 -38.51 -8.74
CA GLN A 718 32.43 -39.40 -7.59
C GLN A 718 31.82 -40.77 -7.93
N PRO A 719 32.63 -41.80 -8.26
CA PRO A 719 32.09 -43.11 -8.54
C PRO A 719 31.47 -43.68 -7.27
N THR A 720 30.27 -44.23 -7.43
CA THR A 720 29.68 -45.24 -6.56
C THR A 720 30.62 -46.43 -6.44
N THR A 721 31.65 -46.32 -5.60
CA THR A 721 32.49 -47.45 -5.23
C THR A 721 31.80 -48.17 -4.07
N ASN A 722 31.23 -49.32 -4.42
CA ASN A 722 30.84 -50.36 -3.48
C ASN A 722 31.87 -50.49 -2.36
N GLY A 723 31.42 -50.33 -1.11
CA GLY A 723 32.05 -50.87 0.09
C GLY A 723 33.46 -50.34 0.42
N THR A 724 33.60 -49.75 1.60
CA THR A 724 34.88 -49.50 2.30
C THR A 724 35.85 -48.54 1.62
N SER A 725 35.83 -47.28 2.04
CA SER A 725 36.98 -46.57 2.63
C SER A 725 36.81 -45.05 2.51
N ASP A 726 36.66 -44.44 3.69
CA ASP A 726 36.69 -43.00 3.90
C ASP A 726 38.14 -42.52 3.82
N VAL A 727 38.46 -41.55 2.96
CA VAL A 727 39.80 -40.92 2.91
C VAL A 727 39.70 -39.41 2.76
N ARG A 728 39.61 -38.72 3.89
CA ARG A 728 40.30 -37.44 4.13
C ARG A 728 41.05 -37.50 5.46
N MET A 729 42.17 -38.20 5.44
CA MET A 729 43.23 -38.09 6.47
C MET A 729 44.26 -37.05 6.00
N THR A 730 44.43 -35.96 6.75
CA THR A 730 45.71 -35.25 6.86
C THR A 730 46.05 -34.98 8.32
N ASN A 731 46.89 -35.87 8.86
CA ASN A 731 47.86 -35.77 9.97
C ASN A 731 47.52 -34.99 11.25
N GLY A 732 47.38 -35.73 12.36
CA GLY A 732 47.62 -35.19 13.71
C GLY A 732 47.18 -36.07 14.90
N HIS A 733 47.90 -37.16 15.16
CA HIS A 733 48.01 -37.90 16.45
C HIS A 733 46.74 -38.50 17.09
N SER A 734 46.83 -39.81 17.30
CA SER A 734 45.88 -40.69 17.99
C SER A 734 45.68 -40.35 19.48
N HIS A 735 44.43 -40.33 19.91
CA HIS A 735 44.03 -41.04 21.12
C HIS A 735 42.63 -41.61 20.90
N ASN A 736 42.53 -42.94 21.03
CA ASN A 736 41.26 -43.65 21.18
C ASN A 736 40.54 -43.08 22.40
N ASP A 737 39.24 -42.79 22.25
CA ASP A 737 38.16 -43.22 23.15
C ASP A 737 36.80 -42.86 22.49
N ASP A 738 35.84 -43.77 22.66
CA ASP A 738 34.39 -43.68 22.40
C ASP A 738 33.85 -43.90 20.97
N GLU A 739 33.51 -45.18 20.72
CA GLU A 739 32.53 -45.66 19.75
C GLU A 739 31.11 -45.22 20.18
N ASP A 740 30.61 -44.11 19.63
CA ASP A 740 29.17 -43.78 19.41
C ASP A 740 29.07 -42.31 18.96
N PHE A 741 29.32 -42.03 17.68
CA PHE A 741 29.02 -40.70 17.14
C PHE A 741 28.61 -40.82 15.67
N GLU A 742 27.35 -40.50 15.38
CA GLU A 742 26.90 -40.22 14.02
C GLU A 742 27.88 -39.24 13.34
N PRO A 743 28.21 -39.42 12.05
CA PRO A 743 29.10 -38.51 11.34
C PRO A 743 28.47 -37.12 11.31
N LYS A 744 29.09 -36.17 12.03
CA LYS A 744 28.66 -34.75 12.12
C LYS A 744 28.49 -34.16 10.71
N GLU A 745 27.26 -33.97 10.24
CA GLU A 745 26.99 -33.30 8.97
C GLU A 745 27.66 -31.90 8.98
N LYS A 746 28.46 -31.61 7.96
CA LYS A 746 29.10 -30.31 7.77
C LYS A 746 28.00 -29.29 7.43
N GLY A 747 27.99 -28.13 8.10
CA GLY A 747 27.04 -27.05 7.82
C GLY A 747 27.15 -26.57 6.36
N LEU A 748 26.05 -26.02 5.83
CA LEU A 748 25.99 -25.50 4.47
C LEU A 748 26.81 -24.21 4.33
N ASP A 749 27.35 -23.99 3.13
CA ASP A 749 28.36 -22.96 2.83
C ASP A 749 27.82 -21.51 2.86
N VAL A 750 26.53 -21.31 2.60
CA VAL A 750 25.86 -19.99 2.57
C VAL A 750 24.68 -20.02 3.53
N ASP A 751 24.65 -19.07 4.47
CA ASP A 751 23.52 -18.84 5.37
C ASP A 751 22.80 -17.54 4.96
N LEU A 752 21.53 -17.65 4.59
CA LEU A 752 20.70 -16.50 4.22
C LEU A 752 19.95 -15.93 5.43
N PHE A 753 20.02 -16.55 6.60
CA PHE A 753 19.35 -16.04 7.79
C PHE A 753 20.00 -14.72 8.25
N PRO A 754 19.22 -13.65 8.51
CA PRO A 754 19.78 -12.37 8.95
C PRO A 754 20.47 -12.51 10.32
N THR A 755 21.64 -11.89 10.46
CA THR A 755 22.35 -11.85 11.74
C THR A 755 22.40 -10.43 12.30
N LEU A 756 22.33 -10.33 13.63
CA LEU A 756 22.43 -9.06 14.33
C LEU A 756 23.90 -8.74 14.67
N PRO A 757 24.34 -7.48 14.52
CA PRO A 757 25.66 -7.05 14.94
C PRO A 757 25.87 -7.25 16.45
N HIS A 758 27.01 -7.84 16.82
CA HIS A 758 27.41 -8.08 18.21
C HIS A 758 27.46 -6.82 19.10
N THR A 759 27.43 -5.62 18.53
CA THR A 759 27.48 -4.34 19.27
C THR A 759 26.13 -3.93 19.87
N LEU A 760 25.02 -4.57 19.47
CA LEU A 760 23.67 -4.25 19.94
C LEU A 760 23.08 -5.33 20.85
N THR A 761 23.67 -6.52 20.87
CA THR A 761 23.31 -7.63 21.75
C THR A 761 24.12 -7.55 23.05
N SER A 762 23.56 -6.88 24.06
CA SER A 762 24.12 -6.85 25.42
C SER A 762 23.77 -8.11 26.20
N THR A 763 24.18 -9.28 25.71
CA THR A 763 24.12 -10.53 26.50
C THR A 763 25.54 -10.98 26.81
N ARG A 764 26.02 -10.49 27.95
CA ARG A 764 27.29 -10.86 28.56
C ARG A 764 27.13 -12.28 29.13
N GLY A 765 27.65 -13.30 28.46
CA GLY A 765 28.01 -14.56 29.12
C GLY A 765 27.31 -15.86 28.71
N GLN A 766 26.58 -15.96 27.58
CA GLN A 766 26.16 -17.28 27.10
C GLN A 766 27.34 -17.99 26.40
N ARG A 767 27.75 -19.15 26.94
CA ARG A 767 28.67 -20.08 26.27
C ARG A 767 28.14 -20.36 24.86
N SER A 768 29.03 -20.32 23.86
CA SER A 768 28.73 -20.74 22.48
C SER A 768 28.43 -22.24 22.45
N GLN A 769 27.21 -22.63 22.83
CA GLN A 769 26.67 -23.94 22.52
C GLN A 769 26.23 -23.92 21.05
N ARG A 770 26.39 -25.06 20.37
CA ARG A 770 25.88 -25.22 18.99
C ARG A 770 24.36 -25.13 19.02
N PRO A 771 23.72 -24.43 18.08
CA PRO A 771 22.27 -24.35 18.05
C PRO A 771 21.68 -25.76 17.83
N HIS A 772 20.65 -26.09 18.59
CA HIS A 772 19.90 -27.33 18.43
C HIS A 772 18.87 -27.13 17.32
N THR A 773 18.83 -28.06 16.36
CA THR A 773 17.90 -28.02 15.23
C THR A 773 16.71 -28.92 15.56
N PHE A 774 15.49 -28.38 15.57
CA PHE A 774 14.29 -29.15 15.84
C PHE A 774 13.77 -29.86 14.59
N SER A 775 13.78 -29.16 13.46
CA SER A 775 13.34 -29.70 12.17
C SER A 775 14.17 -29.15 11.02
N LYS A 776 14.33 -29.94 9.96
CA LYS A 776 15.13 -29.61 8.78
C LYS A 776 14.55 -30.24 7.51
N ILE A 777 14.27 -29.42 6.52
CA ILE A 777 13.96 -29.85 5.16
C ILE A 777 15.18 -29.59 4.29
N THR A 778 15.55 -30.55 3.44
CA THR A 778 16.65 -30.39 2.48
C THR A 778 16.17 -30.74 1.08
N THR A 779 16.29 -29.78 0.16
CA THR A 779 16.08 -29.97 -1.26
C THR A 779 17.41 -30.08 -1.98
N LEU A 780 17.61 -31.17 -2.70
CA LEU A 780 18.83 -31.50 -3.44
C LEU A 780 18.53 -31.43 -4.94
N ARG A 781 19.27 -30.56 -5.65
CA ARG A 781 19.26 -30.49 -7.12
C ARG A 781 20.54 -31.10 -7.65
N GLY A 782 20.43 -32.20 -8.38
CA GLY A 782 21.56 -33.03 -8.81
C GLY A 782 21.82 -34.21 -7.88
N ALA A 783 22.81 -35.03 -8.24
CA ALA A 783 23.09 -36.32 -7.59
C ALA A 783 23.95 -36.17 -6.30
N TRP A 784 23.44 -35.45 -5.30
CA TRP A 784 24.14 -35.24 -4.02
C TRP A 784 24.18 -36.49 -3.14
N LYS A 785 23.08 -37.26 -3.09
CA LYS A 785 22.97 -38.52 -2.34
C LYS A 785 22.33 -39.59 -3.23
N SER A 786 22.59 -40.87 -2.93
CA SER A 786 21.93 -41.97 -3.64
C SER A 786 20.46 -42.06 -3.23
N PRO A 787 19.53 -42.44 -4.13
CA PRO A 787 18.11 -42.57 -3.80
C PRO A 787 17.83 -43.52 -2.63
N SER A 788 18.60 -44.60 -2.51
CA SER A 788 18.48 -45.55 -1.39
C SER A 788 18.89 -44.95 -0.05
N SER A 789 19.96 -44.13 -0.03
CA SER A 789 20.40 -43.42 1.17
C SER A 789 19.36 -42.38 1.63
N ILE A 790 18.73 -41.69 0.68
CA ILE A 790 17.65 -40.74 0.97
C ILE A 790 16.43 -41.46 1.54
N HIS A 791 16.00 -42.55 0.90
CA HIS A 791 14.86 -43.32 1.36
C HIS A 791 15.09 -43.84 2.79
N GLN A 792 16.25 -44.43 3.05
CA GLN A 792 16.65 -44.88 4.37
C GLN A 792 16.68 -43.74 5.40
N SER A 793 17.21 -42.56 5.02
CA SER A 793 17.25 -41.39 5.92
C SER A 793 15.84 -40.91 6.28
N ASN A 794 14.94 -40.82 5.28
CA ASN A 794 13.56 -40.42 5.48
C ASN A 794 12.74 -41.48 6.24
N GLU A 795 12.99 -42.77 6.04
CA GLU A 795 12.36 -43.86 6.82
C GLU A 795 12.80 -43.81 8.29
N ILE A 796 14.11 -43.71 8.54
CA ILE A 796 14.65 -43.56 9.90
C ILE A 796 14.07 -42.33 10.58
N ALA A 797 13.96 -41.20 9.89
CA ALA A 797 13.36 -39.98 10.43
C ALA A 797 11.87 -40.17 10.79
N ARG A 798 11.11 -40.93 10.00
CA ARG A 798 9.70 -41.26 10.26
C ARG A 798 9.54 -42.25 11.43
N ASP A 799 10.45 -43.21 11.58
CA ASP A 799 10.41 -44.20 12.66
C ASP A 799 10.86 -43.61 14.00
N ARG A 800 11.91 -42.78 14.01
CA ARG A 800 12.39 -42.04 15.19
C ARG A 800 11.37 -41.01 15.71
N PHE A 801 10.51 -40.50 14.84
CA PHE A 801 9.40 -39.63 15.23
C PHE A 801 8.43 -40.32 16.21
N ALA A 802 8.33 -41.66 16.16
CA ALA A 802 7.52 -42.41 17.12
C ALA A 802 8.17 -42.52 18.52
N SER A 803 9.47 -42.20 18.69
CA SER A 803 10.24 -42.37 19.93
C SER A 803 10.69 -41.06 20.63
N SER A 804 10.17 -39.91 20.18
CA SER A 804 10.07 -38.62 20.91
C SER A 804 11.32 -37.79 21.28
N SER A 805 12.49 -37.89 20.64
CA SER A 805 13.62 -36.98 20.95
C SER A 805 14.48 -36.47 19.78
N ASP A 806 14.18 -36.84 18.53
CA ASP A 806 15.10 -36.60 17.41
C ASP A 806 14.60 -35.56 16.39
N VAL A 807 15.57 -34.94 15.70
CA VAL A 807 15.36 -33.90 14.68
C VAL A 807 14.43 -34.38 13.57
N ARG A 808 13.34 -33.66 13.30
CA ARG A 808 12.45 -33.99 12.18
C ARG A 808 13.12 -33.63 10.87
N THR A 809 13.48 -34.61 10.05
CA THR A 809 14.16 -34.37 8.77
C THR A 809 13.38 -34.90 7.57
N SER A 810 13.39 -34.14 6.47
CA SER A 810 12.87 -34.59 5.17
C SER A 810 13.81 -34.17 4.05
N ILE A 811 14.19 -35.12 3.19
CA ILE A 811 15.09 -34.90 2.05
C ILE A 811 14.34 -35.15 0.74
N HIS A 812 14.37 -34.17 -0.16
CA HIS A 812 13.74 -34.20 -1.48
C HIS A 812 14.82 -33.99 -2.56
N GLN A 813 15.09 -34.99 -3.42
CA GLN A 813 16.12 -34.88 -4.47
C GLN A 813 15.53 -34.92 -5.88
N SER A 814 15.80 -33.87 -6.65
CA SER A 814 15.40 -33.75 -8.05
C SER A 814 16.64 -33.80 -8.97
N PRO A 815 16.56 -34.46 -10.14
CA PRO A 815 17.60 -34.39 -11.16
C PRO A 815 17.67 -33.01 -11.84
N LEU A 816 16.65 -32.15 -11.66
CA LEU A 816 16.61 -30.82 -12.26
C LEU A 816 17.66 -29.89 -11.63
N LEU A 817 18.70 -29.56 -12.38
CA LEU A 817 19.74 -28.61 -11.99
C LEU A 817 19.24 -27.15 -12.10
N PHE A 818 19.83 -26.26 -11.30
CA PHE A 818 19.51 -24.83 -11.35
C PHE A 818 20.18 -24.16 -12.56
N PRO A 819 19.43 -23.46 -13.44
CA PRO A 819 19.97 -22.86 -14.66
C PRO A 819 20.61 -21.49 -14.37
N ILE A 820 21.75 -21.21 -14.98
CA ILE A 820 22.38 -19.88 -14.96
C ILE A 820 21.95 -19.14 -16.23
N LEU A 821 21.01 -18.22 -16.08
CA LEU A 821 20.43 -17.46 -17.20
C LEU A 821 21.30 -16.27 -17.61
N SER A 822 21.13 -15.81 -18.86
CA SER A 822 21.78 -14.59 -19.35
C SER A 822 21.26 -13.31 -18.70
N SER A 823 20.04 -13.35 -18.14
CA SER A 823 19.43 -12.28 -17.34
C SER A 823 19.97 -12.22 -15.91
N SER A 824 20.61 -13.28 -15.43
CA SER A 824 21.18 -13.37 -14.09
C SER A 824 22.64 -12.90 -14.06
N PRO A 825 23.08 -12.25 -12.96
CA PRO A 825 24.47 -11.87 -12.80
C PRO A 825 25.35 -13.11 -12.62
N GLN A 826 26.59 -13.04 -13.10
CA GLN A 826 27.59 -14.09 -12.91
C GLN A 826 28.14 -14.05 -11.47
N ILE A 827 27.35 -14.55 -10.52
CA ILE A 827 27.71 -14.60 -9.10
C ILE A 827 28.45 -15.88 -8.70
N PHE A 828 28.36 -16.94 -9.51
CA PHE A 828 28.99 -18.23 -9.25
C PHE A 828 30.26 -18.40 -10.10
N HIS A 829 31.37 -18.71 -9.44
CA HIS A 829 32.68 -18.89 -10.07
C HIS A 829 33.23 -20.29 -9.80
N PHE A 830 33.13 -21.13 -10.82
CA PHE A 830 33.73 -22.45 -10.85
C PHE A 830 34.86 -22.50 -11.89
N ALA A 831 35.67 -23.57 -11.87
CA ALA A 831 36.77 -23.75 -12.82
C ALA A 831 36.24 -23.92 -14.26
N ALA A 832 35.14 -24.66 -14.42
CA ALA A 832 34.31 -24.60 -15.62
C ALA A 832 33.29 -23.46 -15.49
N ARG A 833 32.76 -22.94 -16.61
CA ARG A 833 31.61 -22.02 -16.60
C ARG A 833 30.35 -22.81 -16.94
N PRO A 834 29.76 -23.55 -15.98
CA PRO A 834 28.61 -24.38 -16.27
C PRO A 834 27.39 -23.52 -16.58
N SER A 835 26.52 -23.99 -17.49
CA SER A 835 25.22 -23.38 -17.76
C SER A 835 24.15 -23.78 -16.73
N LYS A 836 24.40 -24.86 -15.97
CA LYS A 836 23.53 -25.36 -14.89
C LYS A 836 24.36 -25.81 -13.70
N VAL A 837 23.89 -25.57 -12.49
CA VAL A 837 24.59 -25.90 -11.24
C VAL A 837 23.74 -26.76 -10.33
N ALA A 838 24.42 -27.57 -9.51
CA ALA A 838 23.79 -28.35 -8.46
C ALA A 838 23.65 -27.49 -7.21
N ILE A 839 22.46 -27.47 -6.61
CA ILE A 839 22.16 -26.71 -5.39
C ILE A 839 21.61 -27.66 -4.34
N GLN A 840 22.19 -27.61 -3.14
CA GLN A 840 21.62 -28.15 -1.92
C GLN A 840 21.07 -26.97 -1.12
N ALA A 841 19.74 -26.89 -0.97
CA ALA A 841 19.07 -25.85 -0.18
C ALA A 841 18.37 -26.49 1.03
N SER A 842 18.41 -25.83 2.18
CA SER A 842 17.80 -26.34 3.40
C SER A 842 17.07 -25.25 4.18
N MET A 843 15.91 -25.61 4.73
CA MET A 843 15.16 -24.83 5.72
C MET A 843 15.19 -25.55 7.04
N ALA A 844 15.54 -24.86 8.12
CA ALA A 844 15.61 -25.46 9.45
C ALA A 844 15.04 -24.56 10.55
N THR A 845 14.35 -25.16 11.51
CA THR A 845 13.98 -24.49 12.77
C THR A 845 15.02 -24.86 13.83
N SER A 846 15.53 -23.86 14.55
CA SER A 846 16.60 -24.09 15.54
C SER A 846 16.56 -23.06 16.67
N THR A 847 17.25 -23.36 17.76
CA THR A 847 17.40 -22.43 18.90
C THR A 847 18.11 -21.11 18.52
N ALA A 848 18.84 -21.07 17.40
CA ALA A 848 19.42 -19.83 16.88
C ALA A 848 18.37 -18.77 16.52
N ILE A 849 17.16 -19.20 16.13
CA ILE A 849 16.05 -18.31 15.76
C ILE A 849 15.53 -17.59 17.01
N GLY A 850 15.35 -18.31 18.13
CA GLY A 850 14.99 -17.70 19.42
C GLY A 850 16.00 -16.64 19.86
N GLY A 851 17.30 -16.96 19.77
CA GLY A 851 18.36 -15.99 20.04
C GLY A 851 18.34 -14.75 19.15
N HIS A 852 17.98 -14.90 17.86
CA HIS A 852 17.80 -13.77 16.95
C HIS A 852 16.59 -12.90 17.37
N ILE A 853 15.45 -13.51 17.67
CA ILE A 853 14.23 -12.80 18.11
C ILE A 853 14.49 -12.02 19.41
N ARG A 854 15.16 -12.63 20.39
CA ARG A 854 15.62 -11.94 21.62
C ARG A 854 16.52 -10.74 21.33
N GLY A 855 17.39 -10.87 20.33
CA GLY A 855 18.24 -9.77 19.88
C GLY A 855 17.44 -8.61 19.28
N VAL A 856 16.43 -8.90 18.47
CA VAL A 856 15.50 -7.90 17.90
C VAL A 856 14.66 -7.26 18.99
N GLU A 857 14.11 -8.05 19.93
CA GLU A 857 13.35 -7.60 21.10
C GLU A 857 14.16 -6.57 21.92
N GLY A 858 15.43 -6.86 22.21
CA GLY A 858 16.31 -5.96 22.96
C GLY A 858 16.60 -4.62 22.26
N VAL A 859 16.45 -4.56 20.93
CA VAL A 859 16.54 -3.30 20.16
C VAL A 859 15.19 -2.59 20.15
N ALA A 860 14.09 -3.30 19.88
CA ALA A 860 12.72 -2.77 19.89
C ALA A 860 12.38 -2.09 21.23
N ARG A 861 12.77 -2.75 22.34
CA ARG A 861 12.63 -2.23 23.71
C ARG A 861 13.30 -0.87 23.92
N ARG A 862 14.30 -0.48 23.13
CA ARG A 862 14.97 0.84 23.25
C ARG A 862 14.38 1.91 22.34
N MET A 863 13.70 1.53 21.27
CA MET A 863 13.34 2.41 20.16
C MET A 863 11.82 2.68 20.04
N VAL A 864 10.97 1.76 20.50
CA VAL A 864 9.51 1.86 20.38
C VAL A 864 8.91 2.65 21.57
N GLY A 865 7.85 3.42 21.28
CA GLY A 865 7.13 4.25 22.26
C GLY A 865 6.50 3.43 23.39
N LEU A 866 6.22 4.07 24.54
CA LEU A 866 5.89 3.39 25.79
C LEU A 866 4.58 2.58 25.75
N GLU A 867 3.60 3.00 24.94
CA GLU A 867 2.28 2.37 24.83
C GLU A 867 2.30 1.06 24.01
N GLU A 868 3.03 1.00 22.89
CA GLU A 868 3.11 -0.18 22.01
C GLU A 868 4.22 -1.17 22.39
N ARG A 869 5.18 -0.71 23.20
CA ARG A 869 6.38 -1.46 23.54
C ARG A 869 6.12 -2.71 24.38
N GLU A 870 5.16 -2.68 25.29
CA GLU A 870 4.89 -3.79 26.20
C GLU A 870 4.34 -5.00 25.44
N ALA A 871 3.24 -4.81 24.71
CA ALA A 871 2.64 -5.87 23.88
C ALA A 871 3.61 -6.44 22.83
N LEU A 872 4.37 -5.57 22.15
CA LEU A 872 5.36 -6.00 21.15
C LEU A 872 6.49 -6.82 21.79
N CYS A 873 7.06 -6.36 22.90
CA CYS A 873 8.16 -7.08 23.57
C CYS A 873 7.68 -8.40 24.17
N ASP A 874 6.48 -8.42 24.77
CA ASP A 874 5.90 -9.63 25.36
C ASP A 874 5.57 -10.66 24.27
N GLY A 875 5.04 -10.21 23.13
CA GLY A 875 4.79 -11.08 21.97
C GLY A 875 6.07 -11.66 21.37
N LEU A 876 7.11 -10.84 21.18
CA LEU A 876 8.42 -11.32 20.70
C LEU A 876 9.12 -12.23 21.72
N ALA A 877 8.95 -11.97 23.02
CA ALA A 877 9.48 -12.83 24.08
C ALA A 877 8.81 -14.21 24.05
N ALA A 878 7.48 -14.25 23.97
CA ALA A 878 6.72 -15.49 23.85
C ALA A 878 7.13 -16.28 22.60
N LEU A 879 7.27 -15.59 21.46
CA LEU A 879 7.72 -16.21 20.21
C LEU A 879 9.15 -16.76 20.33
N ALA A 880 10.05 -16.08 21.03
CA ALA A 880 11.40 -16.60 21.27
C ALA A 880 11.40 -17.83 22.17
N ASP A 881 10.55 -17.86 23.21
CA ASP A 881 10.47 -18.97 24.16
C ASP A 881 10.02 -20.28 23.48
N GLU A 882 9.20 -20.22 22.43
CA GLU A 882 8.81 -21.41 21.64
C GLU A 882 9.99 -22.11 20.94
N TYR A 883 11.11 -21.40 20.76
CA TYR A 883 12.35 -21.91 20.19
C TYR A 883 13.39 -22.30 21.25
N GLU A 884 13.09 -22.11 22.53
CA GLU A 884 13.90 -22.54 23.68
C GLU A 884 13.22 -23.70 24.44
N ASP A 885 11.88 -23.72 24.45
CA ASP A 885 11.02 -24.74 25.05
C ASP A 885 11.23 -26.11 24.41
N GLY A 886 11.55 -27.10 25.26
CA GLY A 886 11.80 -28.50 24.89
C GLY A 886 13.27 -28.93 24.86
N TRP A 887 14.23 -27.99 24.89
CA TRP A 887 15.66 -28.31 24.96
C TRP A 887 16.27 -28.08 26.36
N LEU A 888 15.78 -27.07 27.09
CA LEU A 888 16.29 -26.74 28.42
C LEU A 888 15.78 -27.68 29.54
N SER A 889 14.69 -28.43 29.33
CA SER A 889 14.10 -29.25 30.40
C SER A 889 14.84 -30.57 30.69
N GLU A 890 15.70 -31.04 29.78
CA GLU A 890 16.40 -32.33 29.97
C GLU A 890 17.85 -32.18 30.47
N ASN A 891 18.55 -31.09 30.11
CA ASN A 891 19.95 -30.88 30.50
C ASN A 891 20.16 -30.46 31.95
N ASP A 892 19.12 -30.03 32.67
CA ASP A 892 19.23 -29.68 34.10
C ASP A 892 19.13 -30.91 35.03
N SER A 893 19.06 -32.13 34.48
CA SER A 893 18.94 -33.37 35.27
C SER A 893 20.23 -34.20 35.38
N GLU A 894 21.33 -33.78 34.75
CA GLU A 894 22.63 -34.50 34.82
C GLU A 894 23.70 -33.82 35.70
N ASP A 895 23.40 -32.66 36.30
CA ASP A 895 24.31 -31.91 37.17
C ASP A 895 23.82 -31.85 38.66
N GLU A 896 23.33 -32.97 39.22
CA GLU A 896 23.15 -33.16 40.69
C GLU A 896 23.95 -34.34 41.27
#